data_AF-A0A9N9G1C2-F1
#
_entry.id   AF-A0A9N9G1C2-F1
#
_cell.length_a   1.000
_cell.length_b   1.000
_cell.length_c   1.000
_cell.angle_alpha   90.00
_cell.angle_beta   90.00
_cell.angle_gamma   90.00
#
_symmetry.space_group_name_H-M   'P 1'
#
loop_
_entity.id
_entity.type
_entity.pdbx_description
1 polymer ?
#
loop_
_entity_poly.entity_id
_entity_poly.type
_entity_poly.pdbx_seq_one_letter_code
_entity_poly.pdbx_strand_id
1 'polypeptide(L)'
;MSGSDSYPECVEEFSIEIADYNPIDPGYHLPLPETMPKRNNGVINIQNNDNWCFGWCVLSALHPVKVHPERNPHRLYGQYVAELNMTDIPIPVPVSTPVYQKFEEINPEISLCVYEWHNQNKCLEFRYITERRGDEYKQVNLLVITEEDRSHYCIIKDLHRLVYNHSKHKGRKYLCRFCLHVFSDEKGFNEHKADTKKCLGVNNAPQLPKVPTIEECIKKFNNHKCMQPNPYRIFWDLECLTEQLTPEENAQLTRTEKLQRHRPCGFSYVVVRMDSFGKYEITSHYLYRGPNALEKFVDKLEEELAEIQADLSSPAEIIMEPGDHTAFNEAIGCHICEKPFIEPAPEILQQFEEAKQQLLECKEWEAHMKKDHPKKKDVQKKYQQALNKLNHKVRDHCHISGKYRGAAHDACNKKLQVGAFKTKIPLICHNFRGYDSHLLIEVVGRFTADKLKCIPENIGKYKAMDVGQFRFLDSFQHMAMGLDKLVESFGGKLEKLPLSVKHFTEKGYSLDQINLLKRKGVFPYDWTNSWDKFERTSLPRRKDFYSILNQQNISKTDYEHAQKIWKQFGMTNFGEYHDLYLECDVLLLADVFMNYTIMCLQDDGLDPSHYVSAPGMFNDSLYKSSKVEIKLMSDMDEYLTVENGIRGGMTMASHRYAKANNEKCPDYDSSRPKSWIMYEDMNALYSGAMTQYLPTEILGKVSPEEIPDIQSIAPDAEIGYAPEIDLEVPAHLHDFFEDYPLAPEKQIVPENWLSLYNERLVRDKEVGGGKYVSGEKLLQTLLPKKNYVVHYRALQLYMKYGLKITKIHGALKFRQSPWMRAYIEENIRKRKIAKANKDEFGVMYYKLKNNSVFGKQMENVRKHMRVEILRSDQDKKLTRLVSSPLFVGFKAFEGGITAVHMLKSTITLNKPIFVGQAILDISKAMMYNFWYGYIKPRYEDKARLLYTDTDSLIMWIETEDIYKDRAERPDIFDLDYSGDLFLMKDETKGDPIGEAVCLKPKMYSVLPSGHNPVTPKTESDFEKDEFKRHGMQKAKGVKKCVVKRELRHNKFVECLRNRKVTRHDMYGLRSYNHQIYLERVNKIGLNPFDNKRWILLDGIRSLPYGHWRIKAYQHYIDSGMSPEIAEERAMTNLSYQEQ
;
A
#
# COMPACT_ATOMS: atom_id res chain seq x y z
N MET A 1 11.73 23.28 -48.02
CA MET A 1 10.62 23.54 -48.95
C MET A 1 9.52 22.51 -48.67
N SER A 2 8.28 22.92 -48.91
CA SER A 2 6.99 22.48 -48.35
C SER A 2 6.42 21.13 -48.81
N GLY A 3 5.55 20.56 -47.94
CA GLY A 3 4.44 19.63 -48.24
C GLY A 3 4.81 18.15 -48.21
N SER A 4 3.98 17.19 -47.82
CA SER A 4 2.60 17.13 -47.30
C SER A 4 2.33 15.65 -46.95
N ASP A 5 1.29 15.38 -46.16
CA ASP A 5 0.80 14.05 -45.76
C ASP A 5 0.78 12.99 -46.88
N SER A 6 1.23 11.77 -46.56
CA SER A 6 0.85 10.55 -47.30
C SER A 6 0.99 9.31 -46.42
N TYR A 7 -0.13 8.63 -46.16
CA TYR A 7 -0.19 7.25 -45.65
C TYR A 7 0.41 6.29 -46.70
N PRO A 8 1.08 5.20 -46.31
CA PRO A 8 1.60 4.22 -47.27
C PRO A 8 0.47 3.37 -47.88
N GLU A 9 0.30 3.46 -49.20
CA GLU A 9 -0.72 2.77 -50.01
C GLU A 9 -0.35 1.35 -50.46
N CYS A 10 0.85 0.82 -50.19
CA CYS A 10 1.12 -0.60 -50.43
C CYS A 10 2.21 -1.18 -49.52
N VAL A 11 2.02 -2.46 -49.16
CA VAL A 11 3.02 -3.31 -48.51
C VAL A 11 3.78 -4.03 -49.61
N GLU A 12 5.03 -3.64 -49.88
CA GLU A 12 5.86 -4.22 -50.96
C GLU A 12 6.42 -5.61 -50.58
N GLU A 13 6.52 -5.94 -49.30
CA GLU A 13 6.93 -7.27 -48.85
C GLU A 13 6.30 -7.58 -47.48
N PHE A 14 5.60 -8.71 -47.41
CA PHE A 14 4.95 -9.23 -46.20
C PHE A 14 5.46 -10.65 -45.98
N SER A 15 6.38 -10.82 -45.03
CA SER A 15 6.84 -12.14 -44.61
C SER A 15 6.04 -12.60 -43.40
N ILE A 16 5.18 -13.59 -43.60
CA ILE A 16 4.69 -14.42 -42.52
C ILE A 16 5.68 -15.57 -42.37
N GLU A 17 6.50 -15.54 -41.33
CA GLU A 17 7.09 -16.76 -40.80
C GLU A 17 6.05 -17.45 -39.90
N ILE A 18 5.31 -18.39 -40.49
CA ILE A 18 4.51 -19.35 -39.71
C ILE A 18 5.51 -20.35 -39.15
N ALA A 19 5.89 -20.17 -37.89
CA ALA A 19 6.41 -21.29 -37.12
C ALA A 19 5.23 -22.21 -36.80
N ASP A 20 5.33 -23.49 -37.16
CA ASP A 20 4.40 -24.51 -36.67
C ASP A 20 4.42 -24.48 -35.15
N TYR A 21 3.36 -23.90 -34.57
CA TYR A 21 3.00 -24.17 -33.21
C TYR A 21 2.63 -25.65 -33.17
N ASN A 22 3.49 -26.48 -32.58
CA ASN A 22 3.14 -27.83 -32.17
C ASN A 22 2.48 -27.73 -30.77
N PRO A 23 1.15 -27.58 -30.66
CA PRO A 23 0.49 -27.80 -29.40
C PRO A 23 0.75 -29.21 -28.91
N ILE A 24 0.78 -29.38 -27.59
CA ILE A 24 0.76 -30.68 -26.93
C ILE A 24 -0.48 -31.44 -27.42
N ASP A 25 -0.31 -32.56 -28.13
CA ASP A 25 -1.40 -33.36 -28.67
C ASP A 25 -2.17 -34.09 -27.54
N PRO A 26 -3.47 -33.81 -27.34
CA PRO A 26 -4.33 -34.61 -26.47
C PRO A 26 -4.51 -36.03 -27.03
N GLY A 27 -4.15 -37.05 -26.25
CA GLY A 27 -4.34 -38.45 -26.64
C GLY A 27 -4.68 -39.35 -25.45
N TYR A 28 -5.83 -40.02 -25.55
CA TYR A 28 -6.41 -41.01 -24.64
C TYR A 28 -6.68 -40.53 -23.20
N HIS A 29 -7.61 -41.22 -22.52
CA HIS A 29 -7.99 -40.94 -21.13
C HIS A 29 -6.78 -40.95 -20.17
N LEU A 30 -6.58 -39.85 -19.44
CA LEU A 30 -5.61 -39.73 -18.35
C LEU A 30 -6.29 -39.86 -16.99
N PRO A 31 -5.71 -40.55 -15.99
CA PRO A 31 -6.27 -40.58 -14.64
C PRO A 31 -6.22 -39.20 -13.98
N LEU A 32 -7.17 -38.92 -13.09
CA LEU A 32 -7.14 -37.71 -12.27
C LEU A 32 -5.87 -37.71 -11.39
N PRO A 33 -5.20 -36.55 -11.18
CA PRO A 33 -4.02 -36.48 -10.34
C PRO A 33 -4.27 -37.02 -8.93
N GLU A 34 -3.31 -37.76 -8.37
CA GLU A 34 -3.46 -38.35 -7.02
C GLU A 34 -3.68 -37.31 -5.91
N THR A 35 -3.22 -36.09 -6.14
CA THR A 35 -3.35 -34.95 -5.23
C THR A 35 -4.75 -34.35 -5.18
N MET A 36 -5.61 -34.71 -6.14
CA MET A 36 -6.98 -34.22 -6.25
C MET A 36 -7.92 -35.05 -5.34
N PRO A 37 -8.98 -34.47 -4.75
CA PRO A 37 -9.86 -35.22 -3.86
C PRO A 37 -10.45 -36.46 -4.55
N LYS A 38 -10.24 -37.67 -4.00
CA LYS A 38 -10.66 -38.94 -4.65
C LYS A 38 -12.14 -39.29 -4.46
N ARG A 39 -12.87 -38.65 -3.53
CA ARG A 39 -14.32 -38.87 -3.30
C ARG A 39 -15.13 -37.65 -3.72
N ASN A 40 -16.08 -37.84 -4.64
CA ASN A 40 -17.18 -36.91 -4.93
C ASN A 40 -16.73 -35.46 -5.23
N ASN A 41 -15.58 -35.31 -5.89
CA ASN A 41 -14.89 -34.05 -6.18
C ASN A 41 -15.59 -33.14 -7.21
N GLY A 42 -16.80 -33.51 -7.65
CA GLY A 42 -17.54 -32.76 -8.65
C GLY A 42 -16.92 -32.81 -10.04
N VAL A 43 -15.94 -33.69 -10.30
CA VAL A 43 -15.30 -33.84 -11.61
C VAL A 43 -15.69 -35.17 -12.26
N ILE A 44 -16.06 -35.11 -13.54
CA ILE A 44 -16.32 -36.27 -14.37
C ILE A 44 -15.15 -36.40 -15.35
N ASN A 45 -14.42 -37.49 -15.24
CA ASN A 45 -13.36 -37.84 -16.16
C ASN A 45 -13.92 -38.82 -17.19
N ILE A 46 -14.22 -38.37 -18.41
CA ILE A 46 -14.86 -39.20 -19.43
C ILE A 46 -13.83 -40.19 -20.00
N GLN A 47 -14.16 -41.47 -19.96
CA GLN A 47 -13.35 -42.53 -20.55
C GLN A 47 -13.62 -42.61 -22.05
N ASN A 48 -12.83 -41.89 -22.83
CA ASN A 48 -12.85 -41.92 -24.29
C ASN A 48 -11.55 -42.53 -24.86
N ASN A 49 -11.69 -43.23 -25.99
CA ASN A 49 -10.58 -43.85 -26.74
C ASN A 49 -10.33 -43.13 -28.08
N ASP A 50 -10.89 -41.94 -28.25
CA ASP A 50 -10.79 -41.09 -29.44
C ASP A 50 -10.12 -39.75 -29.10
N ASN A 51 -9.92 -38.89 -30.10
CA ASN A 51 -9.35 -37.56 -29.92
C ASN A 51 -10.43 -36.51 -29.54
N TRP A 52 -11.59 -36.95 -29.05
CA TRP A 52 -12.78 -36.11 -28.88
C TRP A 52 -13.14 -35.74 -27.45
N CYS A 53 -12.16 -35.81 -26.54
CA CYS A 53 -12.34 -35.54 -25.11
C CYS A 53 -12.99 -34.17 -24.83
N PHE A 54 -12.55 -33.09 -25.49
CA PHE A 54 -13.15 -31.75 -25.33
C PHE A 54 -14.64 -31.73 -25.71
N GLY A 55 -14.99 -32.26 -26.90
CA GLY A 55 -16.37 -32.29 -27.39
C GLY A 55 -17.28 -33.12 -26.48
N TRP A 56 -16.82 -34.29 -26.05
CA TRP A 56 -17.54 -35.12 -25.09
C TRP A 56 -17.74 -34.42 -23.75
N CYS A 57 -16.74 -33.67 -23.28
CA CYS A 57 -16.85 -32.89 -22.06
C CYS A 57 -17.89 -31.76 -22.17
N VAL A 58 -17.90 -31.03 -23.28
CA VAL A 58 -18.90 -29.97 -23.50
C VAL A 58 -20.30 -30.57 -23.60
N LEU A 59 -20.51 -31.62 -24.40
CA LEU A 59 -21.82 -32.27 -24.53
C LEU A 59 -22.33 -32.83 -23.21
N SER A 60 -21.46 -33.41 -22.40
CA SER A 60 -21.82 -33.93 -21.09
C SER A 60 -22.13 -32.83 -20.06
N ALA A 61 -21.54 -31.64 -20.20
CA ALA A 61 -21.94 -30.47 -19.42
C ALA A 61 -23.33 -29.94 -19.85
N LEU A 62 -23.64 -29.98 -21.15
CA LEU A 62 -24.94 -29.56 -21.71
C LEU A 62 -26.07 -30.57 -21.42
N HIS A 63 -25.74 -31.87 -21.43
CA HIS A 63 -26.67 -32.99 -21.27
C HIS A 63 -26.26 -33.89 -20.09
N PRO A 64 -26.39 -33.44 -18.84
CA PRO A 64 -25.85 -34.16 -17.68
C PRO A 64 -26.55 -35.49 -17.40
N VAL A 65 -25.82 -36.60 -17.50
CA VAL A 65 -26.29 -37.95 -17.18
C VAL A 65 -26.11 -38.27 -15.69
N LYS A 66 -27.10 -38.94 -15.07
CA LYS A 66 -27.09 -39.25 -13.62
C LYS A 66 -26.34 -40.55 -13.26
N VAL A 67 -26.34 -41.54 -14.15
CA VAL A 67 -25.80 -42.88 -13.91
C VAL A 67 -24.65 -43.15 -14.87
N HIS A 68 -23.46 -43.45 -14.34
CA HIS A 68 -22.24 -43.72 -15.10
C HIS A 68 -21.91 -42.71 -16.23
N PRO A 69 -21.93 -41.38 -15.95
CA PRO A 69 -21.68 -40.36 -16.97
C PRO A 69 -20.26 -40.41 -17.57
N GLU A 70 -19.34 -41.14 -16.92
CA GLU A 70 -17.95 -41.33 -17.34
C GLU A 70 -17.77 -42.39 -18.44
N ARG A 71 -18.77 -43.26 -18.68
CA ARG A 71 -18.60 -44.45 -19.53
C ARG A 71 -19.20 -44.27 -20.92
N ASN A 72 -18.44 -44.66 -21.95
CA ASN A 72 -18.92 -44.85 -23.32
C ASN A 72 -19.64 -43.60 -23.90
N PRO A 73 -18.89 -42.50 -24.15
CA PRO A 73 -19.46 -41.21 -24.51
C PRO A 73 -20.23 -41.24 -25.84
N HIS A 74 -19.85 -42.08 -26.80
CA HIS A 74 -20.59 -42.25 -28.06
C HIS A 74 -22.03 -42.70 -27.84
N ARG A 75 -22.28 -43.60 -26.88
CA ARG A 75 -23.64 -44.06 -26.57
C ARG A 75 -24.43 -43.00 -25.80
N LEU A 76 -23.80 -42.30 -24.86
CA LEU A 76 -24.47 -41.35 -23.97
C LEU A 76 -24.76 -40.01 -24.64
N TYR A 77 -23.82 -39.52 -25.45
CA TYR A 77 -23.84 -38.16 -25.99
C TYR A 77 -23.83 -38.12 -27.52
N GLY A 78 -23.68 -39.26 -28.19
CA GLY A 78 -23.56 -39.35 -29.65
C GLY A 78 -24.75 -38.72 -30.41
N GLN A 79 -25.96 -38.84 -29.87
CA GLN A 79 -27.16 -38.24 -30.47
C GLN A 79 -27.16 -36.70 -30.44
N TYR A 80 -26.36 -36.10 -29.56
CA TYR A 80 -26.26 -34.64 -29.39
C TYR A 80 -25.05 -34.04 -30.11
N VAL A 81 -24.24 -34.84 -30.81
CA VAL A 81 -23.03 -34.35 -31.50
C VAL A 81 -23.35 -33.24 -32.51
N ALA A 82 -24.50 -33.32 -33.17
CA ALA A 82 -24.96 -32.31 -34.12
C ALA A 82 -25.32 -30.95 -33.46
N GLU A 83 -25.51 -30.91 -32.13
CA GLU A 83 -25.78 -29.67 -31.39
C GLU A 83 -24.51 -28.83 -31.14
N LEU A 84 -23.33 -29.42 -31.29
CA LEU A 84 -22.05 -28.77 -31.05
C LEU A 84 -21.39 -28.42 -32.38
N ASN A 85 -21.29 -27.14 -32.70
CA ASN A 85 -20.56 -26.71 -33.88
C ASN A 85 -19.07 -26.74 -33.61
N MET A 86 -18.36 -27.64 -34.27
CA MET A 86 -16.90 -27.78 -34.15
C MET A 86 -16.19 -27.53 -35.49
N THR A 87 -16.87 -26.85 -36.40
CA THR A 87 -16.31 -26.45 -37.70
C THR A 87 -15.09 -25.58 -37.47
N ASP A 88 -13.99 -25.90 -38.14
CA ASP A 88 -12.69 -25.22 -38.02
C ASP A 88 -12.06 -25.20 -36.60
N ILE A 89 -12.50 -26.08 -35.70
CA ILE A 89 -11.82 -26.37 -34.44
C ILE A 89 -10.90 -27.59 -34.64
N PRO A 90 -9.58 -27.48 -34.37
CA PRO A 90 -8.67 -28.62 -34.51
C PRO A 90 -9.05 -29.75 -33.54
N ILE A 91 -8.97 -31.00 -34.04
CA ILE A 91 -9.24 -32.22 -33.27
C ILE A 91 -7.97 -33.08 -33.31
N PRO A 92 -7.36 -33.42 -32.16
CA PRO A 92 -7.78 -33.07 -30.80
C PRO A 92 -7.68 -31.57 -30.48
N VAL A 93 -8.58 -31.07 -29.62
CA VAL A 93 -8.65 -29.64 -29.26
C VAL A 93 -7.43 -29.25 -28.40
N PRO A 94 -6.55 -28.35 -28.87
CA PRO A 94 -5.36 -27.97 -28.12
C PRO A 94 -5.70 -27.05 -26.94
N VAL A 95 -4.86 -27.09 -25.90
CA VAL A 95 -4.99 -26.23 -24.71
C VAL A 95 -4.59 -24.79 -25.05
N SER A 96 -5.47 -24.04 -25.72
CA SER A 96 -5.15 -22.76 -26.33
C SER A 96 -6.32 -21.77 -26.26
N THR A 97 -6.07 -20.56 -25.73
CA THR A 97 -7.07 -19.48 -25.62
C THR A 97 -7.74 -19.13 -26.95
N PRO A 98 -7.01 -18.91 -28.06
CA PRO A 98 -7.61 -18.68 -29.38
C PRO A 98 -8.62 -19.74 -29.81
N VAL A 99 -8.34 -21.03 -29.52
CA VAL A 99 -9.24 -22.12 -29.91
C VAL A 99 -10.52 -22.09 -29.08
N TYR A 100 -10.42 -21.78 -27.79
CA TYR A 100 -11.61 -21.61 -26.93
C TYR A 100 -12.46 -20.41 -27.34
N GLN A 101 -11.85 -19.29 -27.71
CA GLN A 101 -12.56 -18.11 -28.22
C GLN A 101 -13.30 -18.42 -29.51
N LYS A 102 -12.62 -19.05 -30.47
CA LYS A 102 -13.22 -19.48 -31.73
C LYS A 102 -14.38 -20.46 -31.49
N PHE A 103 -14.21 -21.40 -30.56
CA PHE A 103 -15.26 -22.32 -30.16
C PHE A 103 -16.49 -21.60 -29.59
N GLU A 104 -16.29 -20.58 -28.75
CA GLU A 104 -17.39 -19.75 -28.25
C GLU A 104 -18.03 -18.92 -29.37
N GLU A 105 -17.25 -18.34 -30.28
CA GLU A 105 -17.76 -17.55 -31.42
C GLU A 105 -18.73 -18.36 -32.29
N ILE A 106 -18.37 -19.61 -32.62
CA ILE A 106 -19.22 -20.51 -33.43
C ILE A 106 -20.34 -21.19 -32.62
N ASN A 107 -20.30 -21.12 -31.28
CA ASN A 107 -21.34 -21.59 -30.36
C ASN A 107 -21.78 -20.46 -29.40
N PRO A 108 -22.58 -19.47 -29.86
CA PRO A 108 -22.87 -18.23 -29.12
C PRO A 108 -23.61 -18.45 -27.79
N GLU A 109 -24.32 -19.57 -27.65
CA GLU A 109 -25.10 -19.94 -26.46
C GLU A 109 -24.23 -20.49 -25.32
N ILE A 110 -22.93 -20.74 -25.54
CA ILE A 110 -22.04 -21.41 -24.58
C ILE A 110 -21.08 -20.42 -23.91
N SER A 111 -20.88 -20.59 -22.60
CA SER A 111 -19.95 -19.84 -21.75
C SER A 111 -18.96 -20.78 -21.08
N LEU A 112 -17.72 -20.77 -21.57
CA LEU A 112 -16.65 -21.72 -21.27
C LEU A 112 -15.64 -21.16 -20.27
N CYS A 113 -15.38 -21.91 -19.20
CA CYS A 113 -14.24 -21.71 -18.32
C CYS A 113 -13.38 -22.97 -18.31
N VAL A 114 -12.08 -22.83 -18.53
CA VAL A 114 -11.13 -23.95 -18.51
C VAL A 114 -10.14 -23.73 -17.37
N TYR A 115 -9.95 -24.75 -16.55
CA TYR A 115 -9.09 -24.77 -15.38
C TYR A 115 -7.97 -25.79 -15.54
N GLU A 116 -6.93 -25.70 -14.73
CA GLU A 116 -5.88 -26.72 -14.57
C GLU A 116 -5.66 -27.00 -13.09
N TRP A 117 -5.26 -28.23 -12.74
CA TRP A 117 -4.92 -28.60 -11.37
C TRP A 117 -3.41 -28.51 -11.11
N HIS A 118 -3.00 -27.64 -10.18
CA HIS A 118 -1.60 -27.50 -9.78
C HIS A 118 -1.23 -28.50 -8.67
N ASN A 119 -0.51 -29.57 -9.02
CA ASN A 119 -0.18 -30.69 -8.12
C ASN A 119 0.48 -30.28 -6.80
N GLN A 120 1.49 -29.40 -6.82
CA GLN A 120 2.19 -29.00 -5.58
C GLN A 120 1.32 -28.16 -4.64
N ASN A 121 0.45 -27.34 -5.21
CA ASN A 121 -0.38 -26.38 -4.48
C ASN A 121 -1.79 -26.90 -4.19
N LYS A 122 -2.13 -28.09 -4.71
CA LYS A 122 -3.44 -28.76 -4.62
C LYS A 122 -4.61 -27.81 -4.93
N CYS A 123 -4.58 -27.14 -6.08
CA CYS A 123 -5.54 -26.09 -6.38
C CYS A 123 -5.86 -25.92 -7.87
N LEU A 124 -6.97 -25.23 -8.16
CA LEU A 124 -7.38 -24.81 -9.50
C LEU A 124 -6.67 -23.52 -9.95
N GLU A 125 -6.18 -23.52 -11.18
CA GLU A 125 -5.71 -22.33 -11.88
C GLU A 125 -6.50 -22.12 -13.18
N PHE A 126 -6.66 -20.87 -13.62
CA PHE A 126 -7.37 -20.58 -14.86
C PHE A 126 -6.49 -20.78 -16.08
N ARG A 127 -6.99 -21.55 -17.05
CA ARG A 127 -6.46 -21.66 -18.41
C ARG A 127 -7.26 -20.84 -19.42
N TYR A 128 -8.55 -20.64 -19.18
CA TYR A 128 -9.40 -19.78 -20.00
C TYR A 128 -10.62 -19.32 -19.22
N ILE A 129 -11.02 -18.07 -19.43
CA ILE A 129 -12.21 -17.48 -18.82
C ILE A 129 -12.95 -16.70 -19.89
N THR A 130 -14.20 -17.07 -20.10
CA THR A 130 -15.13 -16.35 -20.97
C THR A 130 -15.50 -14.95 -20.47
N GLU A 131 -15.77 -14.06 -21.42
CA GLU A 131 -16.39 -12.75 -21.17
C GLU A 131 -17.93 -12.84 -21.07
N ARG A 132 -18.52 -13.97 -21.47
CA ARG A 132 -19.96 -14.24 -21.44
C ARG A 132 -20.41 -14.66 -20.04
N ARG A 133 -20.77 -13.67 -19.21
CA ARG A 133 -21.01 -13.86 -17.76
C ARG A 133 -22.47 -13.92 -17.33
N GLY A 134 -23.38 -13.65 -18.26
CA GLY A 134 -24.80 -13.66 -17.96
C GLY A 134 -25.35 -15.07 -17.69
N ASP A 135 -26.49 -15.14 -17.00
CA ASP A 135 -27.19 -16.40 -16.73
C ASP A 135 -27.92 -16.94 -17.98
N GLU A 136 -27.99 -16.14 -19.04
CA GLU A 136 -28.51 -16.54 -20.36
C GLU A 136 -27.63 -17.56 -21.09
N TYR A 137 -26.33 -17.66 -20.76
CA TYR A 137 -25.41 -18.59 -21.42
C TYR A 137 -25.37 -19.96 -20.72
N LYS A 138 -25.25 -21.04 -21.51
CA LYS A 138 -25.00 -22.39 -21.00
C LYS A 138 -23.59 -22.50 -20.45
N GLN A 139 -23.53 -22.66 -19.13
CA GLN A 139 -22.31 -22.57 -18.33
C GLN A 139 -21.51 -23.88 -18.33
N VAL A 140 -20.34 -23.89 -18.99
CA VAL A 140 -19.46 -25.07 -19.09
C VAL A 140 -18.13 -24.82 -18.37
N ASN A 141 -17.78 -25.71 -17.43
CA ASN A 141 -16.53 -25.66 -16.69
C ASN A 141 -15.71 -26.92 -16.97
N LEU A 142 -14.51 -26.76 -17.53
CA LEU A 142 -13.61 -27.85 -17.91
C LEU A 142 -12.34 -27.84 -17.06
N LEU A 143 -11.81 -29.01 -16.73
CA LEU A 143 -10.50 -29.19 -16.10
C LEU A 143 -9.56 -29.84 -17.10
N VAL A 144 -8.41 -29.24 -17.35
CA VAL A 144 -7.33 -29.82 -18.14
C VAL A 144 -6.33 -30.48 -17.20
N ILE A 145 -5.96 -31.71 -17.54
CA ILE A 145 -4.91 -32.48 -16.89
C ILE A 145 -3.80 -32.63 -17.91
N THR A 146 -2.57 -32.33 -17.51
CA THR A 146 -1.39 -32.40 -18.36
C THR A 146 -0.37 -33.33 -17.71
N GLU A 147 0.12 -34.32 -18.45
CA GLU A 147 1.19 -35.22 -18.02
C GLU A 147 2.19 -35.38 -19.18
N GLU A 148 3.43 -34.96 -18.96
CA GLU A 148 4.48 -34.83 -19.99
C GLU A 148 3.97 -34.02 -21.21
N ASP A 149 3.87 -34.66 -22.38
CA ASP A 149 3.41 -34.09 -23.66
C ASP A 149 1.98 -34.54 -24.03
N ARG A 150 1.14 -34.90 -23.05
CA ARG A 150 -0.28 -35.22 -23.27
C ARG A 150 -1.19 -34.39 -22.39
N SER A 151 -2.32 -33.97 -22.94
CA SER A 151 -3.38 -33.29 -22.19
C SER A 151 -4.73 -33.99 -22.32
N HIS A 152 -5.58 -33.89 -21.29
CA HIS A 152 -6.90 -34.49 -21.27
C HIS A 152 -7.90 -33.55 -20.60
N TYR A 153 -9.09 -33.39 -21.20
CA TYR A 153 -10.17 -32.58 -20.65
C TYR A 153 -11.10 -33.44 -19.79
N CYS A 154 -11.44 -32.92 -18.63
CA CYS A 154 -12.48 -33.42 -17.74
C CYS A 154 -13.53 -32.34 -17.51
N ILE A 155 -14.71 -32.73 -17.01
CA ILE A 155 -15.80 -31.80 -16.71
C ILE A 155 -15.81 -31.49 -15.23
N ILE A 156 -15.99 -30.24 -14.87
CA ILE A 156 -16.33 -29.81 -13.52
C ILE A 156 -17.84 -29.63 -13.43
N LYS A 157 -18.54 -30.65 -12.92
CA LYS A 157 -19.99 -30.66 -12.68
C LYS A 157 -20.40 -29.74 -11.53
N ASP A 158 -19.57 -29.68 -10.49
CA ASP A 158 -19.85 -28.89 -9.29
C ASP A 158 -18.57 -28.23 -8.79
N LEU A 159 -18.37 -26.97 -9.17
CA LEU A 159 -17.20 -26.17 -8.80
C LEU A 159 -17.07 -25.99 -7.28
N HIS A 160 -18.18 -26.02 -6.55
CA HIS A 160 -18.21 -25.87 -5.09
C HIS A 160 -17.62 -27.07 -4.36
N ARG A 161 -17.77 -28.28 -4.91
CA ARG A 161 -17.22 -29.50 -4.31
C ARG A 161 -15.70 -29.59 -4.40
N LEU A 162 -15.10 -28.91 -5.37
CA LEU A 162 -13.64 -28.88 -5.52
C LEU A 162 -12.94 -28.19 -4.35
N VAL A 163 -13.60 -27.23 -3.70
CA VAL A 163 -13.06 -26.49 -2.53
C VAL A 163 -13.57 -27.03 -1.19
N TYR A 164 -14.30 -28.14 -1.18
CA TYR A 164 -14.87 -28.71 0.05
C TYR A 164 -13.79 -29.09 1.10
N ASN A 165 -12.61 -29.54 0.65
CA ASN A 165 -11.51 -29.92 1.53
C ASN A 165 -10.54 -28.76 1.86
N HIS A 166 -10.84 -27.52 1.43
CA HIS A 166 -9.96 -26.37 1.67
C HIS A 166 -10.05 -25.82 3.11
N SER A 167 -11.05 -26.24 3.88
CA SER A 167 -11.23 -25.87 5.28
C SER A 167 -11.37 -27.10 6.18
N LYS A 168 -11.00 -26.97 7.46
CA LYS A 168 -11.23 -28.02 8.46
C LYS A 168 -12.71 -28.21 8.80
N HIS A 169 -13.52 -27.19 8.52
CA HIS A 169 -14.96 -27.18 8.78
C HIS A 169 -15.75 -27.87 7.66
N LYS A 170 -16.67 -28.78 8.02
CA LYS A 170 -17.47 -29.61 7.08
C LYS A 170 -18.68 -28.88 6.45
N GLY A 171 -18.62 -27.56 6.31
CA GLY A 171 -19.69 -26.74 5.71
C GLY A 171 -19.58 -26.68 4.18
N ARG A 172 -20.71 -26.54 3.47
CA ARG A 172 -20.69 -26.25 2.03
C ARG A 172 -20.05 -24.88 1.79
N LYS A 173 -19.13 -24.80 0.84
CA LYS A 173 -18.47 -23.56 0.41
C LYS A 173 -18.94 -23.20 -1.00
N TYR A 174 -18.95 -21.91 -1.31
CA TYR A 174 -19.35 -21.42 -2.63
C TYR A 174 -18.15 -20.77 -3.31
N LEU A 175 -17.95 -21.01 -4.61
CA LEU A 175 -16.77 -20.58 -5.37
C LEU A 175 -17.24 -19.77 -6.58
N CYS A 176 -16.85 -18.50 -6.74
CA CYS A 176 -17.17 -17.77 -8.00
C CYS A 176 -16.38 -18.41 -9.13
N ARG A 177 -17.06 -18.84 -10.20
CA ARG A 177 -16.42 -19.40 -11.39
C ARG A 177 -15.48 -18.42 -12.10
N PHE A 178 -15.70 -17.11 -11.96
CA PHE A 178 -14.93 -16.09 -12.68
C PHE A 178 -13.77 -15.49 -11.86
N CYS A 179 -13.82 -15.58 -10.52
CA CYS A 179 -12.75 -15.02 -9.68
C CYS A 179 -12.09 -16.00 -8.72
N LEU A 180 -12.63 -17.23 -8.58
CA LEU A 180 -12.21 -18.23 -7.61
C LEU A 180 -12.21 -17.75 -6.14
N HIS A 181 -12.97 -16.69 -5.83
CA HIS A 181 -13.23 -16.30 -4.44
C HIS A 181 -14.14 -17.34 -3.79
N VAL A 182 -13.74 -17.79 -2.59
CA VAL A 182 -14.49 -18.73 -1.76
C VAL A 182 -15.35 -17.95 -0.78
N PHE A 183 -16.65 -18.22 -0.79
CA PHE A 183 -17.61 -17.69 0.17
C PHE A 183 -18.02 -18.80 1.14
N SER A 184 -18.12 -18.43 2.41
CA SER A 184 -18.59 -19.30 3.48
C SER A 184 -20.10 -19.51 3.50
N ASP A 185 -20.86 -18.60 2.88
CA ASP A 185 -22.33 -18.61 2.85
C ASP A 185 -22.88 -18.30 1.45
N GLU A 186 -24.09 -18.79 1.19
CA GLU A 186 -24.75 -18.72 -0.12
C GLU A 186 -25.20 -17.30 -0.47
N LYS A 187 -25.59 -16.53 0.54
CA LYS A 187 -26.10 -15.16 0.37
C LYS A 187 -24.99 -14.26 -0.17
N GLY A 188 -23.81 -14.27 0.45
CA GLY A 188 -22.64 -13.52 -0.01
C GLY A 188 -22.20 -13.92 -1.42
N PHE A 189 -22.26 -15.22 -1.74
CA PHE A 189 -22.02 -15.72 -3.10
C PHE A 189 -23.04 -15.19 -4.11
N ASN A 190 -24.33 -15.23 -3.78
CA ASN A 190 -25.40 -14.75 -4.66
C ASN A 190 -25.36 -13.23 -4.85
N GLU A 191 -25.06 -12.45 -3.81
CA GLU A 191 -24.83 -11.00 -3.92
C GLU A 191 -23.63 -10.67 -4.80
N HIS A 192 -22.59 -11.50 -4.73
CA HIS A 192 -21.41 -11.39 -5.59
C HIS A 192 -21.70 -11.79 -7.05
N LYS A 193 -22.55 -12.79 -7.27
CA LYS A 193 -22.98 -13.26 -8.59
C LYS A 193 -23.96 -12.29 -9.27
N ALA A 194 -24.93 -11.77 -8.52
CA ALA A 194 -26.03 -10.93 -9.03
C ALA A 194 -25.57 -9.56 -9.56
N ASP A 195 -24.44 -9.05 -9.07
CA ASP A 195 -23.82 -7.84 -9.59
C ASP A 195 -22.65 -8.22 -10.51
N THR A 196 -22.91 -8.27 -11.81
CA THR A 196 -21.89 -8.55 -12.84
C THR A 196 -20.75 -7.53 -12.84
N LYS A 197 -20.91 -6.36 -12.18
CA LYS A 197 -19.84 -5.38 -11.96
C LYS A 197 -18.96 -5.69 -10.73
N LYS A 198 -19.37 -6.61 -9.85
CA LYS A 198 -18.59 -7.08 -8.67
C LYS A 198 -17.74 -8.32 -8.96
N CYS A 199 -18.23 -9.35 -9.65
CA CYS A 199 -17.40 -10.50 -10.07
C CYS A 199 -16.79 -10.24 -11.45
N LEU A 200 -15.84 -9.30 -11.55
CA LEU A 200 -14.84 -9.21 -12.63
C LEU A 200 -13.57 -10.01 -12.31
N GLY A 201 -13.46 -10.51 -11.07
CA GLY A 201 -12.17 -10.77 -10.43
C GLY A 201 -11.86 -9.73 -9.33
N VAL A 202 -11.06 -10.07 -8.31
CA VAL A 202 -10.61 -9.05 -7.35
C VAL A 202 -9.70 -8.07 -8.10
N ASN A 203 -10.05 -6.77 -8.15
CA ASN A 203 -9.42 -5.77 -9.02
C ASN A 203 -9.54 -6.08 -10.53
N ASN A 204 -10.67 -6.63 -10.97
CA ASN A 204 -10.92 -7.02 -12.37
C ASN A 204 -10.06 -8.20 -12.85
N ALA A 205 -9.58 -9.04 -11.91
CA ALA A 205 -8.67 -10.15 -12.19
C ALA A 205 -9.07 -11.49 -11.56
N PRO A 206 -8.99 -12.62 -12.28
CA PRO A 206 -9.19 -13.94 -11.70
C PRO A 206 -8.00 -14.30 -10.81
N GLN A 207 -8.20 -14.50 -9.51
CA GLN A 207 -7.11 -14.77 -8.57
C GLN A 207 -7.58 -15.75 -7.51
N LEU A 208 -6.89 -16.88 -7.33
CA LEU A 208 -7.17 -17.82 -6.25
C LEU A 208 -6.45 -17.37 -4.96
N PRO A 209 -7.18 -16.96 -3.90
CA PRO A 209 -6.59 -16.75 -2.59
C PRO A 209 -6.19 -18.09 -1.94
N LYS A 210 -4.99 -18.14 -1.36
CA LYS A 210 -4.52 -19.26 -0.53
C LYS A 210 -4.02 -18.74 0.81
N VAL A 211 -4.18 -19.54 1.85
CA VAL A 211 -3.57 -19.29 3.16
C VAL A 211 -2.22 -20.00 3.26
N PRO A 212 -1.28 -19.53 4.10
CA PRO A 212 -0.02 -20.21 4.35
C PRO A 212 -0.19 -21.68 4.79
N THR A 213 0.74 -22.54 4.42
CA THR A 213 0.82 -23.92 4.94
C THR A 213 1.21 -23.91 6.42
N ILE A 214 1.02 -25.04 7.12
CA ILE A 214 1.41 -25.16 8.54
C ILE A 214 2.91 -24.91 8.73
N GLU A 215 3.75 -25.32 7.78
CA GLU A 215 5.20 -25.10 7.82
C GLU A 215 5.59 -23.63 7.58
N GLU A 216 4.79 -22.90 6.80
CA GLU A 216 5.05 -21.50 6.43
C GLU A 216 4.20 -20.49 7.22
N CYS A 217 3.39 -20.95 8.19
CA CYS A 217 2.48 -20.08 8.93
C CYS A 217 3.17 -19.24 10.01
N ILE A 218 4.44 -19.49 10.33
CA ILE A 218 5.14 -18.73 11.36
C ILE A 218 5.79 -17.47 10.77
N LYS A 219 5.28 -16.31 11.18
CA LYS A 219 5.85 -15.01 10.85
C LYS A 219 6.78 -14.55 11.97
N LYS A 220 8.06 -14.40 11.63
CA LYS A 220 9.14 -13.89 12.50
C LYS A 220 10.23 -13.16 11.70
N PHE A 221 11.19 -12.58 12.39
CA PHE A 221 12.36 -11.97 11.76
C PHE A 221 13.27 -13.04 11.14
N ASN A 222 13.49 -12.96 9.83
CA ASN A 222 14.35 -13.90 9.09
C ASN A 222 15.42 -13.18 8.23
N ASN A 223 15.34 -11.85 8.10
CA ASN A 223 16.12 -11.06 7.14
C ASN A 223 17.48 -10.61 7.72
N HIS A 224 18.26 -11.56 8.23
CA HIS A 224 19.58 -11.28 8.85
C HIS A 224 20.57 -10.60 7.89
N LYS A 225 20.47 -10.84 6.58
CA LYS A 225 21.29 -10.14 5.57
C LYS A 225 21.13 -8.62 5.67
N CYS A 226 19.95 -8.13 6.02
CA CYS A 226 19.67 -6.70 6.11
C CYS A 226 20.34 -6.04 7.33
N MET A 227 20.90 -6.81 8.26
CA MET A 227 21.69 -6.30 9.38
C MET A 227 23.09 -5.86 8.93
N GLN A 228 23.58 -6.41 7.82
CA GLN A 228 24.86 -6.06 7.26
C GLN A 228 24.73 -4.79 6.43
N PRO A 229 25.52 -3.72 6.72
CA PRO A 229 25.54 -2.53 5.88
C PRO A 229 25.87 -2.88 4.43
N ASN A 230 25.13 -2.28 3.50
CA ASN A 230 25.42 -2.38 2.09
C ASN A 230 26.76 -1.66 1.81
N PRO A 231 27.76 -2.35 1.22
CA PRO A 231 29.09 -1.77 1.05
C PRO A 231 29.12 -0.57 0.11
N TYR A 232 28.22 -0.51 -0.87
CA TYR A 232 28.18 0.54 -1.87
C TYR A 232 26.77 1.06 -2.05
N ARG A 233 26.63 2.38 -2.25
CA ARG A 233 25.39 3.07 -2.62
C ARG A 233 25.72 4.14 -3.65
N ILE A 234 24.84 4.34 -4.61
CA ILE A 234 24.96 5.41 -5.60
C ILE A 234 23.80 6.37 -5.37
N PHE A 235 24.09 7.63 -5.07
CA PHE A 235 23.08 8.69 -4.99
C PHE A 235 23.11 9.49 -6.29
N TRP A 236 21.95 9.82 -6.83
CA TRP A 236 21.87 10.47 -8.14
C TRP A 236 20.63 11.34 -8.26
N ASP A 237 20.66 12.28 -9.20
CA ASP A 237 19.52 13.12 -9.56
C ASP A 237 19.59 13.49 -11.06
N LEU A 238 18.43 13.81 -11.65
CA LEU A 238 18.28 14.26 -13.03
C LEU A 238 17.65 15.65 -13.07
N GLU A 239 18.16 16.49 -13.94
CA GLU A 239 17.52 17.77 -14.26
C GLU A 239 16.96 17.78 -15.67
N CYS A 240 15.84 18.49 -15.83
CA CYS A 240 15.08 18.54 -17.07
C CYS A 240 14.83 19.97 -17.55
N LEU A 241 14.90 20.16 -18.87
CA LEU A 241 14.31 21.30 -19.55
C LEU A 241 12.78 21.17 -19.55
N THR A 242 12.08 22.29 -19.32
CA THR A 242 10.61 22.38 -19.38
C THR A 242 10.16 22.95 -20.73
N GLU A 243 10.28 22.15 -21.79
CA GLU A 243 9.92 22.54 -23.14
C GLU A 243 8.43 22.91 -23.24
N GLN A 244 8.12 24.09 -23.78
CA GLN A 244 6.74 24.51 -24.03
C GLN A 244 6.15 23.72 -25.19
N LEU A 245 4.89 23.30 -25.07
CA LEU A 245 4.21 22.55 -26.11
C LEU A 245 3.70 23.46 -27.24
N THR A 246 3.68 22.94 -28.47
CA THR A 246 3.09 23.63 -29.62
C THR A 246 1.56 23.74 -29.47
N PRO A 247 0.91 24.74 -30.10
CA PRO A 247 -0.55 24.86 -30.08
C PRO A 247 -1.30 23.61 -30.57
N GLU A 248 -0.71 22.84 -31.49
CA GLU A 248 -1.27 21.57 -31.98
C GLU A 248 -1.20 20.45 -30.93
N GLU A 249 -0.12 20.39 -30.13
CA GLU A 249 0.05 19.44 -29.03
C GLU A 249 -0.81 19.78 -27.79
N ASN A 250 -1.31 21.01 -27.71
CA ASN A 250 -2.17 21.51 -26.63
C ASN A 250 -3.65 21.09 -26.75
N ALA A 251 -3.97 20.10 -27.60
CA ALA A 251 -5.34 19.65 -27.87
C ALA A 251 -6.20 19.55 -26.59
N GLN A 252 -7.28 20.33 -26.54
CA GLN A 252 -8.15 20.44 -25.37
C GLN A 252 -8.95 19.16 -25.14
N LEU A 253 -8.57 18.37 -24.15
CA LEU A 253 -9.44 17.35 -23.58
C LEU A 253 -10.44 18.01 -22.61
N THR A 254 -11.32 18.91 -23.08
CA THR A 254 -12.43 19.67 -22.42
C THR A 254 -12.23 20.29 -21.00
N ARG A 255 -11.42 19.71 -20.11
CA ARG A 255 -11.15 20.08 -18.71
C ARG A 255 -9.68 19.86 -18.28
N THR A 256 -8.84 19.33 -19.16
CA THR A 256 -7.40 19.12 -18.95
C THR A 256 -6.62 19.75 -20.10
N GLU A 257 -5.57 20.50 -19.76
CA GLU A 257 -4.67 21.20 -20.69
C GLU A 257 -3.22 20.82 -20.34
N LYS A 258 -2.44 20.35 -21.32
CA LYS A 258 -1.00 20.11 -21.17
C LYS A 258 -0.27 21.44 -21.44
N LEU A 259 0.77 21.74 -20.68
CA LEU A 259 1.47 23.04 -20.74
C LEU A 259 2.95 22.90 -21.14
N GLN A 260 3.66 22.00 -20.46
CA GLN A 260 5.11 21.81 -20.64
C GLN A 260 5.43 20.32 -20.67
N ARG A 261 6.45 19.94 -21.45
CA ARG A 261 7.07 18.62 -21.46
C ARG A 261 8.44 18.69 -20.79
N HIS A 262 8.75 17.71 -19.95
CA HIS A 262 10.03 17.62 -19.27
C HIS A 262 10.99 16.73 -20.07
N ARG A 263 12.16 17.27 -20.42
CA ARG A 263 13.21 16.55 -21.16
C ARG A 263 14.53 16.56 -20.38
N PRO A 264 15.15 15.40 -20.09
CA PRO A 264 16.42 15.36 -19.37
C PRO A 264 17.50 16.18 -20.06
N CYS A 265 18.23 16.99 -19.29
CA CYS A 265 19.32 17.83 -19.78
C CYS A 265 20.62 17.67 -19.00
N GLY A 266 20.57 17.11 -17.80
CA GLY A 266 21.77 16.83 -17.01
C GLY A 266 21.52 15.81 -15.91
N PHE A 267 22.60 15.25 -15.39
CA PHE A 267 22.59 14.33 -14.26
C PHE A 267 23.85 14.52 -13.42
N SER A 268 23.75 14.14 -12.14
CA SER A 268 24.91 13.97 -11.27
C SER A 268 24.71 12.69 -10.45
N TYR A 269 25.82 12.02 -10.12
CA TYR A 269 25.81 10.95 -9.13
C TYR A 269 27.07 10.97 -8.26
N VAL A 270 26.95 10.41 -7.06
CA VAL A 270 28.06 10.09 -6.15
C VAL A 270 28.00 8.63 -5.72
N VAL A 271 29.15 7.96 -5.71
CA VAL A 271 29.30 6.60 -5.22
C VAL A 271 29.88 6.66 -3.81
N VAL A 272 29.15 6.11 -2.84
CA VAL A 272 29.53 6.08 -1.43
C VAL A 272 29.84 4.65 -1.02
N ARG A 273 31.08 4.43 -0.56
CA ARG A 273 31.54 3.17 0.04
C ARG A 273 31.42 3.23 1.55
N MET A 274 30.93 2.16 2.17
CA MET A 274 30.70 2.06 3.62
C MET A 274 31.18 0.72 4.17
N ASP A 275 31.85 0.74 5.32
CA ASP A 275 32.22 -0.49 6.04
C ASP A 275 31.15 -0.90 7.08
N SER A 276 31.34 -2.07 7.70
CA SER A 276 30.41 -2.57 8.73
C SER A 276 30.36 -1.76 10.02
N PHE A 277 31.31 -0.84 10.23
CA PHE A 277 31.44 -0.05 11.46
C PHE A 277 30.92 1.38 11.27
N GLY A 278 30.32 1.67 10.12
CA GLY A 278 29.73 2.97 9.85
C GLY A 278 30.71 4.02 9.35
N LYS A 279 31.93 3.63 8.93
CA LYS A 279 32.83 4.54 8.22
C LYS A 279 32.45 4.55 6.75
N TYR A 280 32.31 5.74 6.16
CA TYR A 280 31.95 5.90 4.76
C TYR A 280 32.64 7.09 4.10
N GLU A 281 32.80 7.02 2.79
CA GLU A 281 33.39 8.07 1.96
C GLU A 281 32.88 8.01 0.52
N ILE A 282 33.04 9.13 -0.21
CA ILE A 282 32.83 9.17 -1.65
C ILE A 282 34.04 8.54 -2.34
N THR A 283 33.81 7.57 -3.21
CA THR A 283 34.85 6.94 -4.04
C THR A 283 34.84 7.42 -5.48
N SER A 284 33.67 7.84 -5.98
CA SER A 284 33.51 8.40 -7.33
C SER A 284 32.40 9.45 -7.34
N HIS A 285 32.52 10.42 -8.23
CA HIS A 285 31.51 11.45 -8.53
C HIS A 285 31.58 11.79 -10.01
N TYR A 286 30.42 11.93 -10.65
CA TYR A 286 30.33 12.38 -12.03
C TYR A 286 29.15 13.35 -12.21
N LEU A 287 29.39 14.40 -13.00
CA LEU A 287 28.38 15.38 -13.38
C LEU A 287 28.42 15.59 -14.90
N TYR A 288 27.25 15.63 -15.52
CA TYR A 288 27.12 15.80 -16.95
C TYR A 288 25.90 16.65 -17.30
N ARG A 289 26.06 17.55 -18.27
CA ARG A 289 24.97 18.30 -18.92
C ARG A 289 25.09 18.15 -20.43
N GLY A 290 24.02 17.70 -21.08
CA GLY A 290 23.98 17.49 -22.52
C GLY A 290 22.68 16.81 -23.00
N PRO A 291 22.41 16.82 -24.31
CA PRO A 291 21.16 16.31 -24.88
C PRO A 291 21.00 14.79 -24.78
N ASN A 292 22.10 14.05 -24.57
CA ASN A 292 22.17 12.60 -24.37
C ASN A 292 22.45 12.23 -22.90
N ALA A 293 21.88 13.00 -21.96
CA ALA A 293 22.09 12.82 -20.53
C ALA A 293 21.73 11.40 -20.06
N LEU A 294 20.61 10.82 -20.54
CA LEU A 294 20.19 9.48 -20.14
C LEU A 294 21.10 8.37 -20.71
N GLU A 295 21.53 8.47 -21.98
CA GLU A 295 22.52 7.56 -22.58
C GLU A 295 23.78 7.51 -21.71
N LYS A 296 24.37 8.69 -21.48
CA LYS A 296 25.62 8.83 -20.74
C LYS A 296 25.51 8.39 -19.29
N PHE A 297 24.33 8.54 -18.69
CA PHE A 297 24.06 8.05 -17.35
C PHE A 297 24.18 6.52 -17.28
N VAL A 298 23.61 5.80 -18.24
CA VAL A 298 23.69 4.32 -18.28
C VAL A 298 25.12 3.86 -18.51
N ASP A 299 25.83 4.44 -19.49
CA ASP A 299 27.23 4.09 -19.80
C ASP A 299 28.11 4.22 -18.55
N LYS A 300 27.99 5.34 -17.83
CA LYS A 300 28.77 5.62 -16.63
C LYS A 300 28.42 4.69 -15.48
N LEU A 301 27.15 4.36 -15.29
CA LEU A 301 26.77 3.39 -14.25
C LEU A 301 27.36 2.00 -14.52
N GLU A 302 27.40 1.53 -15.76
CA GLU A 302 28.02 0.24 -16.09
C GLU A 302 29.54 0.24 -15.82
N GLU A 303 30.23 1.35 -16.08
CA GLU A 303 31.64 1.55 -15.70
C GLU A 303 31.83 1.45 -14.17
N GLU A 304 31.03 2.20 -13.39
CA GLU A 304 31.05 2.16 -11.92
C GLU A 304 30.77 0.77 -11.37
N LEU A 305 29.85 0.02 -12.01
CA LEU A 305 29.52 -1.33 -11.59
C LEU A 305 30.71 -2.28 -11.76
N ALA A 306 31.48 -2.13 -12.84
CA ALA A 306 32.68 -2.94 -13.08
C ALA A 306 33.75 -2.66 -12.02
N GLU A 307 33.96 -1.39 -11.66
CA GLU A 307 34.90 -0.99 -10.60
C GLU A 307 34.48 -1.54 -9.23
N ILE A 308 33.20 -1.41 -8.88
CA ILE A 308 32.64 -1.96 -7.63
C ILE A 308 32.80 -3.49 -7.60
N GLN A 309 32.56 -4.18 -8.71
CA GLN A 309 32.74 -5.64 -8.79
C GLN A 309 34.20 -6.05 -8.60
N ALA A 310 35.14 -5.29 -9.15
CA ALA A 310 36.57 -5.53 -8.98
C ALA A 310 37.00 -5.39 -7.51
N ASP A 311 36.56 -4.32 -6.83
CA ASP A 311 36.81 -4.12 -5.39
C ASP A 311 36.20 -5.25 -4.55
N LEU A 312 34.93 -5.61 -4.79
CA LEU A 312 34.24 -6.65 -4.04
C LEU A 312 34.73 -8.08 -4.34
N SER A 313 35.55 -8.29 -5.37
CA SER A 313 36.15 -9.58 -5.69
C SER A 313 37.37 -9.91 -4.82
N SER A 314 37.94 -8.89 -4.17
CA SER A 314 39.13 -9.00 -3.31
C SER A 314 38.78 -8.59 -1.88
N PRO A 315 38.05 -9.43 -1.11
CA PRO A 315 37.66 -9.09 0.25
C PRO A 315 38.88 -8.87 1.15
N ALA A 316 38.80 -7.85 2.01
CA ALA A 316 39.86 -7.54 2.97
C ALA A 316 40.15 -8.72 3.90
N GLU A 317 41.44 -8.98 4.17
CA GLU A 317 41.86 -10.02 5.11
C GLU A 317 41.37 -9.72 6.53
N ILE A 318 41.11 -10.78 7.31
CA ILE A 318 40.60 -10.63 8.67
C ILE A 318 41.63 -9.97 9.59
N ILE A 319 41.22 -8.91 10.26
CA ILE A 319 41.99 -8.17 11.27
C ILE A 319 41.35 -8.45 12.63
N MET A 320 42.12 -9.05 13.54
CA MET A 320 41.72 -9.32 14.93
C MET A 320 42.71 -8.66 15.89
N GLU A 321 42.19 -7.89 16.84
CA GLU A 321 42.97 -7.39 17.98
C GLU A 321 43.07 -8.47 19.08
N PRO A 322 44.03 -8.39 20.02
CA PRO A 322 44.18 -9.40 21.07
C PRO A 322 42.89 -9.69 21.87
N GLY A 323 42.08 -8.65 22.13
CA GLY A 323 40.78 -8.78 22.79
C GLY A 323 39.73 -9.54 21.97
N ASP A 324 39.79 -9.48 20.64
CA ASP A 324 38.85 -10.17 19.75
C ASP A 324 39.02 -11.69 19.80
N HIS A 325 40.24 -12.17 20.00
CA HIS A 325 40.52 -13.59 20.15
C HIS A 325 39.89 -14.15 21.43
N THR A 326 40.01 -13.42 22.53
CA THR A 326 39.35 -13.75 23.80
C THR A 326 37.84 -13.71 23.65
N ALA A 327 37.29 -12.64 23.07
CA ALA A 327 35.86 -12.50 22.82
C ALA A 327 35.31 -13.62 21.91
N PHE A 328 36.06 -14.03 20.88
CA PHE A 328 35.69 -15.19 20.06
C PHE A 328 35.65 -16.46 20.89
N ASN A 329 36.68 -16.76 21.68
CA ASN A 329 36.74 -18.01 22.45
C ASN A 329 35.62 -18.08 23.49
N GLU A 330 35.37 -17.00 24.22
CA GLU A 330 34.35 -16.91 25.28
C GLU A 330 32.90 -16.79 24.76
N ALA A 331 32.70 -16.45 23.49
CA ALA A 331 31.36 -16.29 22.93
C ALA A 331 30.53 -17.58 23.02
N ILE A 332 29.45 -17.53 23.81
CA ILE A 332 28.49 -18.65 23.98
C ILE A 332 27.34 -18.63 22.95
N GLY A 333 27.17 -17.52 22.22
CA GLY A 333 26.10 -17.35 21.24
C GLY A 333 26.54 -16.61 19.98
N CYS A 334 25.83 -16.86 18.89
CA CYS A 334 26.07 -16.23 17.60
C CYS A 334 25.60 -14.78 17.61
N HIS A 335 26.46 -13.82 17.24
CA HIS A 335 26.11 -12.40 17.23
C HIS A 335 25.06 -12.02 16.15
N ILE A 336 24.80 -12.89 15.16
CA ILE A 336 23.86 -12.63 14.04
C ILE A 336 22.43 -13.05 14.38
N CYS A 337 22.28 -14.24 14.98
CA CYS A 337 20.97 -14.81 15.29
C CYS A 337 20.68 -14.92 16.79
N GLU A 338 21.66 -14.56 17.63
CA GLU A 338 21.62 -14.56 19.10
C GLU A 338 21.35 -15.94 19.73
N LYS A 339 21.40 -17.01 18.93
CA LYS A 339 21.24 -18.39 19.42
C LYS A 339 22.57 -18.94 19.94
N PRO A 340 22.54 -19.84 20.94
CA PRO A 340 23.74 -20.46 21.48
C PRO A 340 24.50 -21.28 20.42
N PHE A 341 25.80 -21.45 20.63
CA PHE A 341 26.58 -22.47 19.94
C PHE A 341 26.34 -23.80 20.65
N ILE A 342 25.58 -24.69 20.01
CA ILE A 342 25.26 -26.02 20.55
C ILE A 342 26.31 -27.00 20.02
N GLU A 343 26.78 -27.90 20.88
CA GLU A 343 27.62 -29.02 20.44
C GLU A 343 26.81 -29.93 19.49
N PRO A 344 27.33 -30.22 18.28
CA PRO A 344 26.63 -31.09 17.34
C PRO A 344 26.46 -32.50 17.92
N ALA A 345 25.30 -33.11 17.67
CA ALA A 345 25.01 -34.46 18.14
C ALA A 345 26.08 -35.47 17.65
N PRO A 346 26.41 -36.52 18.43
CA PRO A 346 27.47 -37.48 18.08
C PRO A 346 27.33 -38.07 16.68
N GLU A 347 26.09 -38.29 16.21
CA GLU A 347 25.79 -38.84 14.88
C GLU A 347 26.18 -37.86 13.75
N ILE A 348 26.07 -36.55 13.99
CA ILE A 348 26.47 -35.51 13.02
C ILE A 348 27.99 -35.40 12.96
N LEU A 349 28.67 -35.54 14.10
CA LEU A 349 30.13 -35.58 14.18
C LEU A 349 30.70 -36.77 13.43
N GLN A 350 30.12 -37.97 13.62
CA GLN A 350 30.51 -39.17 12.90
C GLN A 350 30.34 -39.02 11.37
N GLN A 351 29.20 -38.51 10.91
CA GLN A 351 28.97 -38.24 9.47
C GLN A 351 29.99 -37.26 8.88
N PHE A 352 30.45 -36.29 9.68
CA PHE A 352 31.47 -35.34 9.26
C PHE A 352 32.86 -35.97 9.17
N GLU A 353 33.26 -36.77 10.15
CA GLU A 353 34.54 -37.48 10.14
C GLU A 353 34.63 -38.46 8.96
N GLU A 354 33.58 -39.24 8.70
CA GLU A 354 33.49 -40.15 7.55
C GLU A 354 33.63 -39.39 6.22
N ALA A 355 32.93 -38.25 6.08
CA ALA A 355 33.02 -37.43 4.87
C ALA A 355 34.39 -36.74 4.71
N LYS A 356 35.04 -36.37 5.82
CA LYS A 356 36.39 -35.80 5.84
C LYS A 356 37.43 -36.82 5.40
N GLN A 357 37.31 -38.06 5.86
CA GLN A 357 38.21 -39.16 5.51
C GLN A 357 38.10 -39.51 4.02
N GLN A 358 36.88 -39.63 3.48
CA GLN A 358 36.65 -39.85 2.05
C GLN A 358 37.26 -38.74 1.17
N LEU A 359 37.22 -37.48 1.65
CA LEU A 359 37.81 -36.36 0.93
C LEU A 359 39.35 -36.42 0.96
N LEU A 360 39.94 -36.86 2.07
CA LEU A 360 41.39 -37.03 2.20
C LEU A 360 41.88 -38.15 1.27
N GLU A 361 41.19 -39.29 1.24
CA GLU A 361 41.47 -40.40 0.32
C GLU A 361 41.40 -39.95 -1.15
N CYS A 362 40.41 -39.12 -1.50
CA CYS A 362 40.35 -38.54 -2.86
C CYS A 362 41.57 -37.66 -3.17
N LYS A 363 42.02 -36.82 -2.22
CA LYS A 363 43.19 -35.95 -2.42
C LYS A 363 44.50 -36.73 -2.53
N GLU A 364 44.66 -37.77 -1.72
CA GLU A 364 45.81 -38.68 -1.77
C GLU A 364 45.85 -39.46 -3.08
N TRP A 365 44.69 -39.96 -3.54
CA TRP A 365 44.57 -40.61 -4.85
C TRP A 365 44.96 -39.67 -5.99
N GLU A 366 44.50 -38.41 -5.97
CA GLU A 366 44.84 -37.39 -6.97
C GLU A 366 46.35 -37.08 -6.97
N ALA A 367 46.98 -37.01 -5.79
CA ALA A 367 48.41 -36.82 -5.64
C ALA A 367 49.23 -37.97 -6.26
N HIS A 368 48.74 -39.21 -6.16
CA HIS A 368 49.41 -40.39 -6.74
C HIS A 368 49.12 -40.60 -8.24
N MET A 369 47.89 -40.37 -8.69
CA MET A 369 47.45 -40.72 -10.05
C MET A 369 47.51 -39.56 -11.04
N LYS A 370 47.77 -38.32 -10.57
CA LYS A 370 47.83 -37.08 -11.39
C LYS A 370 46.61 -36.90 -12.32
N LYS A 371 45.44 -37.40 -11.92
CA LYS A 371 44.15 -37.25 -12.61
C LYS A 371 43.08 -36.90 -11.59
N ASP A 372 42.00 -36.26 -12.02
CA ASP A 372 40.85 -35.95 -11.14
C ASP A 372 40.11 -37.22 -10.73
N HIS A 373 39.81 -37.35 -9.43
CA HIS A 373 39.09 -38.51 -8.93
C HIS A 373 37.64 -38.52 -9.47
N PRO A 374 37.13 -39.63 -10.04
CA PRO A 374 35.83 -39.67 -10.71
C PRO A 374 34.65 -39.33 -9.79
N LYS A 375 34.81 -39.50 -8.48
CA LYS A 375 33.80 -39.15 -7.45
C LYS A 375 34.11 -37.85 -6.70
N LYS A 376 35.14 -37.07 -7.11
CA LYS A 376 35.59 -35.85 -6.41
C LYS A 376 34.45 -34.89 -6.11
N LYS A 377 33.62 -34.59 -7.11
CA LYS A 377 32.46 -33.67 -6.96
C LYS A 377 31.44 -34.21 -5.94
N ASP A 378 31.16 -35.51 -5.93
CA ASP A 378 30.21 -36.11 -5.01
C ASP A 378 30.75 -36.17 -3.57
N VAL A 379 32.03 -36.50 -3.40
CA VAL A 379 32.69 -36.51 -2.09
C VAL A 379 32.82 -35.11 -1.53
N GLN A 380 33.20 -34.12 -2.35
CA GLN A 380 33.20 -32.70 -1.98
C GLN A 380 31.79 -32.23 -1.58
N LYS A 381 30.75 -32.64 -2.32
CA LYS A 381 29.35 -32.32 -2.01
C LYS A 381 28.92 -32.94 -0.67
N LYS A 382 29.24 -34.21 -0.42
CA LYS A 382 28.94 -34.90 0.86
C LYS A 382 29.68 -34.26 2.04
N TYR A 383 30.96 -33.95 1.87
CA TYR A 383 31.75 -33.23 2.88
C TYR A 383 31.15 -31.85 3.17
N GLN A 384 30.82 -31.07 2.13
CA GLN A 384 30.20 -29.77 2.32
C GLN A 384 28.82 -29.85 2.98
N GLN A 385 28.03 -30.88 2.67
CA GLN A 385 26.74 -31.15 3.33
C GLN A 385 26.91 -31.52 4.80
N ALA A 386 27.87 -32.37 5.13
CA ALA A 386 28.19 -32.74 6.51
C ALA A 386 28.72 -31.53 7.32
N LEU A 387 29.61 -30.74 6.71
CA LEU A 387 30.15 -29.51 7.31
C LEU A 387 29.04 -28.47 7.57
N ASN A 388 28.10 -28.28 6.62
CA ASN A 388 26.97 -27.38 6.79
C ASN A 388 26.02 -27.84 7.92
N LYS A 389 25.84 -29.15 8.12
CA LYS A 389 25.03 -29.71 9.21
C LYS A 389 25.66 -29.49 10.59
N LEU A 390 26.99 -29.42 10.67
CA LEU A 390 27.71 -29.13 11.90
C LEU A 390 27.44 -27.71 12.43
N ASN A 391 27.13 -26.77 11.52
CA ASN A 391 26.82 -25.36 11.79
C ASN A 391 27.75 -24.71 12.85
N HIS A 392 29.04 -25.02 12.75
CA HIS A 392 30.06 -24.70 13.74
C HIS A 392 30.32 -23.19 13.90
N LYS A 393 31.01 -22.85 14.99
CA LYS A 393 31.40 -21.48 15.35
C LYS A 393 32.52 -20.99 14.43
N VAL A 394 32.28 -19.88 13.74
CA VAL A 394 33.21 -19.22 12.79
C VAL A 394 33.43 -17.75 13.14
N ARG A 395 34.52 -17.17 12.64
CA ARG A 395 34.85 -15.75 12.80
C ARG A 395 34.24 -14.95 11.66
N ASP A 396 33.25 -14.11 11.95
CA ASP A 396 32.71 -13.15 10.98
C ASP A 396 33.54 -11.86 11.00
N HIS A 397 33.73 -11.26 9.83
CA HIS A 397 34.52 -10.05 9.67
C HIS A 397 33.99 -9.16 8.54
N CYS A 398 34.41 -7.90 8.56
CA CYS A 398 34.09 -6.94 7.53
C CYS A 398 34.88 -7.21 6.25
N HIS A 399 34.21 -7.55 5.14
CA HIS A 399 34.88 -7.75 3.85
C HIS A 399 35.47 -6.46 3.25
N ILE A 400 35.11 -5.29 3.80
CA ILE A 400 35.60 -3.98 3.36
C ILE A 400 36.81 -3.52 4.19
N SER A 401 36.74 -3.65 5.51
CA SER A 401 37.79 -3.16 6.43
C SER A 401 38.61 -4.25 7.11
N GLY A 402 38.31 -5.53 6.89
CA GLY A 402 38.97 -6.68 7.51
C GLY A 402 38.59 -6.93 8.98
N LYS A 403 38.14 -5.89 9.69
CA LYS A 403 37.86 -5.94 11.13
C LYS A 403 36.84 -7.01 11.54
N TYR A 404 37.17 -7.74 12.60
CA TYR A 404 36.31 -8.76 13.21
C TYR A 404 35.00 -8.18 13.75
N ARG A 405 33.88 -8.88 13.50
CA ARG A 405 32.54 -8.47 13.97
C ARG A 405 32.04 -9.30 15.14
N GLY A 406 32.37 -10.59 15.17
CA GLY A 406 31.88 -11.48 16.21
C GLY A 406 31.87 -12.95 15.82
N ALA A 407 31.61 -13.81 16.80
CA ALA A 407 31.43 -15.23 16.58
C ALA A 407 30.08 -15.47 15.91
N ALA A 408 30.05 -16.27 14.85
CA ALA A 408 28.84 -16.59 14.11
C ALA A 408 28.69 -18.09 13.89
N HIS A 409 27.48 -18.56 13.67
CA HIS A 409 27.30 -19.87 13.05
C HIS A 409 27.74 -19.80 11.59
N ASP A 410 28.39 -20.84 11.06
CA ASP A 410 28.78 -20.90 9.65
C ASP A 410 27.62 -20.60 8.69
N ALA A 411 26.42 -21.15 8.95
CA ALA A 411 25.24 -20.87 8.13
C ALA A 411 24.75 -19.41 8.26
N CYS A 412 24.92 -18.78 9.43
CA CYS A 412 24.59 -17.38 9.63
C CYS A 412 25.60 -16.47 8.91
N ASN A 413 26.90 -16.75 9.03
CA ASN A 413 27.98 -16.04 8.36
C ASN A 413 27.79 -16.02 6.83
N LYS A 414 27.49 -17.19 6.24
CA LYS A 414 27.20 -17.32 4.79
C LYS A 414 26.03 -16.45 4.31
N LYS A 415 25.06 -16.13 5.18
CA LYS A 415 23.94 -15.23 4.81
C LYS A 415 24.35 -13.76 4.72
N LEU A 416 25.41 -13.35 5.42
CA LEU A 416 25.93 -11.99 5.44
C LEU A 416 27.09 -11.78 4.45
N GLN A 417 27.47 -12.83 3.71
CA GLN A 417 28.57 -12.77 2.75
C GLN A 417 28.31 -11.71 1.67
N VAL A 418 29.25 -10.76 1.55
CA VAL A 418 29.34 -9.82 0.43
C VAL A 418 30.09 -10.51 -0.70
N GLY A 419 29.54 -10.50 -1.91
CA GLY A 419 30.20 -11.08 -3.09
C GLY A 419 29.98 -10.24 -4.34
N ALA A 420 31.02 -10.12 -5.16
CA ALA A 420 31.08 -9.23 -6.32
C ALA A 420 29.87 -9.29 -7.27
N PHE A 421 29.32 -10.48 -7.52
CA PHE A 421 28.18 -10.68 -8.43
C PHE A 421 26.83 -10.90 -7.72
N LYS A 422 26.83 -10.90 -6.39
CA LYS A 422 25.65 -11.21 -5.56
C LYS A 422 25.13 -10.01 -4.77
N THR A 423 25.99 -9.01 -4.55
CA THR A 423 25.66 -7.82 -3.76
C THR A 423 24.83 -6.86 -4.60
N LYS A 424 23.65 -6.50 -4.11
CA LYS A 424 22.79 -5.53 -4.79
C LYS A 424 23.30 -4.13 -4.49
N ILE A 425 23.55 -3.34 -5.54
CA ILE A 425 24.03 -1.96 -5.46
C ILE A 425 22.80 -1.03 -5.50
N PRO A 426 22.45 -0.35 -4.40
CA PRO A 426 21.32 0.56 -4.34
C PRO A 426 21.64 1.85 -5.10
N LEU A 427 20.77 2.21 -6.04
CA LEU A 427 20.75 3.51 -6.73
C LEU A 427 19.60 4.33 -6.14
N ILE A 428 19.92 5.39 -5.41
CA ILE A 428 18.99 6.12 -4.58
C ILE A 428 18.83 7.53 -5.16
N CYS A 429 17.64 7.84 -5.64
CA CYS A 429 17.23 9.22 -5.94
C CYS A 429 16.01 9.61 -5.11
N HIS A 430 15.65 10.90 -5.13
CA HIS A 430 14.52 11.41 -4.38
C HIS A 430 13.27 11.50 -5.24
N ASN A 431 12.20 10.77 -4.87
CA ASN A 431 10.94 10.68 -5.61
C ASN A 431 11.01 9.89 -6.94
N PHE A 432 11.90 8.88 -7.01
CA PHE A 432 12.04 7.94 -8.13
C PHE A 432 10.69 7.46 -8.69
N ARG A 433 9.82 6.94 -7.82
CA ARG A 433 8.52 6.36 -8.18
C ARG A 433 7.58 7.36 -8.83
N GLY A 434 7.72 8.64 -8.50
CA GLY A 434 6.83 9.72 -8.92
C GLY A 434 7.29 10.46 -10.17
N TYR A 435 8.60 10.44 -10.47
CA TYR A 435 9.21 11.26 -11.49
C TYR A 435 10.28 10.48 -12.29
N ASP A 436 11.47 10.24 -11.74
CA ASP A 436 12.64 9.75 -12.49
C ASP A 436 12.47 8.37 -13.12
N SER A 437 11.67 7.49 -12.50
CA SER A 437 11.36 6.17 -13.06
C SER A 437 10.65 6.23 -14.41
N HIS A 438 9.98 7.35 -14.71
CA HIS A 438 9.38 7.59 -16.00
C HIS A 438 10.45 7.89 -17.06
N LEU A 439 11.39 8.78 -16.76
CA LEU A 439 12.49 9.14 -17.66
C LEU A 439 13.44 7.96 -17.90
N LEU A 440 13.75 7.21 -16.84
CA LEU A 440 14.71 6.10 -16.90
C LEU A 440 14.23 4.95 -17.79
N ILE A 441 12.91 4.69 -17.87
CA ILE A 441 12.39 3.52 -18.61
C ILE A 441 12.82 3.52 -20.08
N GLU A 442 13.01 4.71 -20.66
CA GLU A 442 13.43 4.93 -22.05
C GLU A 442 14.83 4.37 -22.32
N VAL A 443 15.67 4.26 -21.29
CA VAL A 443 17.05 3.80 -21.41
C VAL A 443 17.34 2.51 -20.64
N VAL A 444 16.36 1.94 -19.92
CA VAL A 444 16.52 0.65 -19.20
C VAL A 444 16.94 -0.48 -20.14
N GLY A 445 16.53 -0.45 -21.40
CA GLY A 445 16.93 -1.43 -22.41
C GLY A 445 18.44 -1.45 -22.70
N ARG A 446 19.14 -0.34 -22.48
CA ARG A 446 20.57 -0.18 -22.79
C ARG A 446 21.51 -0.83 -21.77
N PHE A 447 21.06 -1.10 -20.54
CA PHE A 447 21.87 -1.81 -19.55
C PHE A 447 22.26 -3.19 -20.10
N THR A 448 23.46 -3.66 -19.77
CA THR A 448 23.98 -4.96 -20.24
C THR A 448 23.28 -6.14 -19.58
N ALA A 449 22.66 -5.93 -18.42
CA ALA A 449 22.10 -7.00 -17.59
C ALA A 449 20.88 -7.69 -18.23
N ASP A 450 20.87 -9.02 -18.32
CA ASP A 450 19.77 -9.80 -18.92
C ASP A 450 18.44 -9.74 -18.13
N LYS A 451 18.51 -9.36 -16.85
CA LYS A 451 17.42 -9.53 -15.90
C LYS A 451 16.88 -8.21 -15.41
N LEU A 452 15.70 -7.86 -15.92
CA LEU A 452 14.89 -6.74 -15.47
C LEU A 452 13.77 -7.24 -14.56
N LYS A 453 13.67 -6.67 -13.36
CA LYS A 453 12.58 -6.94 -12.42
C LYS A 453 12.05 -5.62 -11.89
N CYS A 454 10.75 -5.52 -11.69
CA CYS A 454 10.16 -4.34 -11.05
C CYS A 454 9.18 -4.73 -9.95
N ILE A 455 8.96 -3.79 -9.03
CA ILE A 455 7.87 -3.84 -8.06
C ILE A 455 6.88 -2.76 -8.46
N PRO A 456 5.84 -3.09 -9.25
CA PRO A 456 4.89 -2.10 -9.76
C PRO A 456 3.90 -1.66 -8.68
N GLU A 457 3.53 -0.38 -8.71
CA GLU A 457 2.32 0.14 -8.05
C GLU A 457 1.15 0.18 -9.04
N ASN A 458 1.43 0.53 -10.28
CA ASN A 458 0.56 0.38 -11.44
C ASN A 458 1.42 0.23 -12.70
N ILE A 459 0.82 0.11 -13.88
CA ILE A 459 1.57 -0.11 -15.13
C ILE A 459 2.58 1.00 -15.44
N GLY A 460 2.33 2.23 -14.98
CA GLY A 460 3.21 3.38 -15.22
C GLY A 460 4.13 3.74 -14.04
N LYS A 461 3.88 3.24 -12.82
CA LYS A 461 4.65 3.62 -11.62
C LYS A 461 5.29 2.41 -10.96
N TYR A 462 6.60 2.48 -10.77
CA TYR A 462 7.40 1.42 -10.15
C TYR A 462 7.93 1.86 -8.79
N LYS A 463 7.66 1.08 -7.74
CA LYS A 463 8.17 1.33 -6.37
C LYS A 463 9.66 1.06 -6.25
N ALA A 464 10.17 0.10 -7.02
CA ALA A 464 11.57 -0.22 -7.14
C ALA A 464 11.79 -0.98 -8.45
N MET A 465 13.01 -0.92 -8.97
CA MET A 465 13.43 -1.66 -10.15
C MET A 465 14.79 -2.28 -9.91
N ASP A 466 14.93 -3.56 -10.23
CA ASP A 466 16.19 -4.30 -10.21
C ASP A 466 16.64 -4.47 -11.67
N VAL A 467 17.81 -3.94 -12.00
CA VAL A 467 18.46 -4.08 -13.31
C VAL A 467 19.81 -4.75 -13.07
N GLY A 468 19.89 -6.06 -13.28
CA GLY A 468 21.09 -6.82 -12.92
C GLY A 468 21.43 -6.73 -11.43
N GLN A 469 22.59 -6.17 -11.08
CA GLN A 469 23.00 -5.91 -9.69
C GLN A 469 22.44 -4.61 -9.13
N PHE A 470 22.04 -3.67 -9.98
CA PHE A 470 21.47 -2.41 -9.55
C PHE A 470 20.06 -2.58 -9.00
N ARG A 471 19.77 -1.79 -7.96
CA ARG A 471 18.44 -1.66 -7.37
C ARG A 471 18.10 -0.19 -7.24
N PHE A 472 17.24 0.30 -8.12
CA PHE A 472 16.68 1.65 -8.05
C PHE A 472 15.70 1.76 -6.89
N LEU A 473 16.00 2.68 -5.96
CA LEU A 473 15.26 2.97 -4.75
C LEU A 473 14.84 4.44 -4.71
N ASP A 474 13.69 4.66 -4.08
CA ASP A 474 13.15 5.98 -3.83
C ASP A 474 13.42 6.38 -2.38
N SER A 475 14.26 7.38 -2.14
CA SER A 475 14.50 7.87 -0.78
C SER A 475 13.22 8.46 -0.15
N PHE A 476 12.26 8.95 -0.94
CA PHE A 476 10.98 9.47 -0.46
C PHE A 476 10.08 8.36 0.13
N GLN A 477 10.27 7.10 -0.28
CA GLN A 477 9.58 5.95 0.34
C GLN A 477 10.15 5.57 1.72
N HIS A 478 11.30 6.12 2.08
CA HIS A 478 11.91 6.00 3.41
C HIS A 478 11.68 7.26 4.26
N MET A 479 11.84 8.43 3.65
CA MET A 479 11.74 9.76 4.26
C MET A 479 10.74 10.61 3.46
N ALA A 480 9.45 10.53 3.82
CA ALA A 480 8.35 11.13 3.07
C ALA A 480 8.23 12.67 3.26
N MET A 481 9.31 13.39 2.92
CA MET A 481 9.45 14.84 2.95
C MET A 481 10.26 15.29 1.74
N GLY A 482 10.10 16.55 1.33
CA GLY A 482 11.01 17.14 0.35
C GLY A 482 12.43 17.26 0.91
N LEU A 483 13.42 17.16 0.03
CA LEU A 483 14.84 17.27 0.38
C LEU A 483 15.16 18.60 1.09
N ASP A 484 14.50 19.70 0.69
CA ASP A 484 14.58 21.01 1.36
C ASP A 484 14.36 20.88 2.87
N LYS A 485 13.26 20.24 3.26
CA LYS A 485 12.89 20.09 4.67
C LYS A 485 13.75 19.09 5.41
N LEU A 486 14.22 18.04 4.72
CA LEU A 486 15.14 17.07 5.31
C LEU A 486 16.46 17.73 5.67
N VAL A 487 17.00 18.57 4.80
CA VAL A 487 18.23 19.31 5.05
C VAL A 487 18.01 20.38 6.13
N GLU A 488 16.90 21.11 6.10
CA GLU A 488 16.52 22.06 7.15
C GLU A 488 16.45 21.42 8.54
N SER A 489 15.97 20.16 8.62
CA SER A 489 15.87 19.42 9.89
C SER A 489 17.22 19.18 10.57
N PHE A 490 18.34 19.28 9.84
CA PHE A 490 19.69 19.18 10.41
C PHE A 490 20.17 20.50 11.01
N GLY A 491 19.39 21.58 10.93
CA GLY A 491 19.70 22.87 11.55
C GLY A 491 20.91 23.58 10.95
N GLY A 492 21.30 23.24 9.72
CA GLY A 492 22.45 23.83 9.02
C GLY A 492 23.80 23.52 9.66
N LYS A 493 23.90 22.37 10.34
CA LYS A 493 25.09 21.84 11.02
C LYS A 493 26.01 21.11 10.03
N LEU A 494 27.24 21.60 9.85
CA LEU A 494 28.21 21.02 8.91
C LEU A 494 28.65 19.61 9.30
N GLU A 495 28.66 19.28 10.59
CA GLU A 495 28.95 17.93 11.09
C GLU A 495 27.91 16.89 10.65
N LYS A 496 26.73 17.33 10.20
CA LYS A 496 25.70 16.49 9.61
C LYS A 496 25.81 16.35 8.09
N LEU A 497 26.72 17.10 7.46
CA LEU A 497 26.97 17.08 6.02
C LEU A 497 28.42 16.69 5.66
N PRO A 498 28.98 15.60 6.24
CA PRO A 498 30.39 15.28 6.10
C PRO A 498 30.81 15.01 4.65
N LEU A 499 29.94 14.44 3.82
CA LEU A 499 30.27 14.15 2.42
C LEU A 499 30.32 15.43 1.61
N SER A 500 29.30 16.29 1.74
CA SER A 500 29.27 17.59 1.07
C SER A 500 30.47 18.46 1.46
N VAL A 501 30.79 18.53 2.75
CA VAL A 501 31.91 19.34 3.26
C VAL A 501 33.24 18.83 2.71
N LYS A 502 33.50 17.51 2.78
CA LYS A 502 34.73 16.92 2.27
C LYS A 502 34.87 17.17 0.77
N HIS A 503 33.83 16.87 -0.01
CA HIS A 503 33.82 17.01 -1.46
C HIS A 503 34.11 18.43 -1.94
N PHE A 504 33.41 19.42 -1.38
CA PHE A 504 33.60 20.82 -1.78
C PHE A 504 34.93 21.40 -1.27
N THR A 505 35.44 20.92 -0.13
CA THR A 505 36.78 21.29 0.35
C THR A 505 37.86 20.78 -0.60
N GLU A 506 37.74 19.53 -1.07
CA GLU A 506 38.67 18.93 -2.04
C GLU A 506 38.59 19.63 -3.41
N LYS A 507 37.43 20.21 -3.77
CA LYS A 507 37.27 21.11 -4.92
C LYS A 507 37.87 22.51 -4.73
N GLY A 508 38.39 22.83 -3.54
CA GLY A 508 39.03 24.12 -3.23
C GLY A 508 38.05 25.22 -2.82
N TYR A 509 36.82 24.90 -2.45
CA TYR A 509 35.87 25.90 -1.95
C TYR A 509 36.18 26.31 -0.50
N SER A 510 36.01 27.60 -0.21
CA SER A 510 36.19 28.12 1.14
C SER A 510 35.04 27.70 2.06
N LEU A 511 35.28 27.74 3.38
CA LEU A 511 34.24 27.41 4.36
C LEU A 511 33.01 28.32 4.23
N ASP A 512 33.21 29.59 3.85
CA ASP A 512 32.11 30.54 3.61
C ASP A 512 31.28 30.16 2.38
N GLN A 513 31.92 29.65 1.32
CA GLN A 513 31.23 29.12 0.15
C GLN A 513 30.44 27.85 0.52
N ILE A 514 31.07 26.91 1.22
CA ILE A 514 30.42 25.66 1.66
C ILE A 514 29.21 25.95 2.56
N ASN A 515 29.32 26.96 3.43
CA ASN A 515 28.20 27.39 4.29
C ASN A 515 26.98 27.87 3.51
N LEU A 516 27.14 28.31 2.25
CA LEU A 516 26.01 28.65 1.38
C LEU A 516 25.32 27.41 0.79
N LEU A 517 26.03 26.28 0.66
CA LEU A 517 25.55 25.03 0.05
C LEU A 517 24.90 24.07 1.05
N LYS A 518 24.71 24.49 2.30
CA LYS A 518 24.10 23.65 3.36
C LYS A 518 22.58 23.53 3.29
N ARG A 519 21.95 24.12 2.27
CA ARG A 519 20.50 24.08 2.03
C ARG A 519 20.25 23.77 0.57
N LYS A 520 19.08 23.20 0.26
CA LYS A 520 18.64 23.02 -1.14
C LYS A 520 18.68 24.37 -1.87
N GLY A 521 19.30 24.38 -3.04
CA GLY A 521 19.37 25.57 -3.89
C GLY A 521 18.00 25.95 -4.47
N VAL A 522 17.95 27.03 -5.24
CA VAL A 522 16.72 27.46 -5.92
C VAL A 522 16.90 27.45 -7.42
N PHE A 523 15.92 26.88 -8.13
CA PHE A 523 16.01 26.70 -9.57
C PHE A 523 14.74 27.20 -10.28
N PRO A 524 14.87 28.03 -11.33
CA PRO A 524 13.73 28.59 -12.07
C PRO A 524 13.23 27.61 -13.14
N TYR A 525 12.64 26.48 -12.72
CA TYR A 525 12.23 25.38 -13.61
C TYR A 525 11.42 25.83 -14.83
N ASP A 526 10.40 26.69 -14.65
CA ASP A 526 9.52 27.16 -15.72
C ASP A 526 10.21 28.09 -16.73
N TRP A 527 11.32 28.75 -16.34
CA TRP A 527 12.11 29.62 -17.22
C TRP A 527 13.20 28.86 -17.97
N THR A 528 13.72 27.77 -17.40
CA THR A 528 14.72 26.89 -18.01
C THR A 528 14.07 25.94 -19.02
N ASN A 529 13.56 26.51 -20.12
CA ASN A 529 12.77 25.81 -21.13
C ASN A 529 13.51 25.52 -22.45
N SER A 530 14.77 25.94 -22.57
CA SER A 530 15.59 25.78 -23.77
C SER A 530 17.10 25.80 -23.46
N TRP A 531 17.91 25.27 -24.37
CA TRP A 531 19.36 25.18 -24.19
C TRP A 531 20.06 26.56 -24.11
N ASP A 532 19.58 27.57 -24.84
CA ASP A 532 20.14 28.94 -24.80
C ASP A 532 20.09 29.57 -23.41
N LYS A 533 19.24 29.06 -22.51
CA LYS A 533 19.16 29.54 -21.13
C LYS A 533 20.44 29.27 -20.35
N PHE A 534 21.12 28.16 -20.60
CA PHE A 534 22.37 27.83 -19.93
C PHE A 534 23.52 28.76 -20.34
N GLU A 535 23.49 29.32 -21.55
CA GLU A 535 24.50 30.24 -22.06
C GLU A 535 24.32 31.69 -21.54
N ARG A 536 23.22 31.97 -20.83
CA ARG A 536 22.96 33.32 -20.29
C ARG A 536 23.99 33.70 -19.25
N THR A 537 24.65 34.84 -19.45
CA THR A 537 25.70 35.39 -18.58
C THR A 537 25.19 36.17 -17.38
N SER A 538 23.91 36.04 -17.03
CA SER A 538 23.28 36.73 -15.91
C SER A 538 22.21 35.87 -15.25
N LEU A 539 22.09 35.96 -13.92
CA LEU A 539 21.00 35.34 -13.19
C LEU A 539 19.63 35.90 -13.63
N PRO A 540 18.59 35.06 -13.83
CA PRO A 540 17.24 35.51 -14.19
C PRO A 540 16.65 36.49 -13.16
N ARG A 541 15.67 37.30 -13.58
CA ARG A 541 15.00 38.24 -12.66
C ARG A 541 14.11 37.46 -11.71
N ARG A 542 13.83 37.99 -10.51
CA ARG A 542 12.96 37.32 -9.51
C ARG A 542 11.62 36.84 -10.10
N LYS A 543 10.98 37.64 -10.97
CA LYS A 543 9.73 37.28 -11.64
C LYS A 543 9.82 36.01 -12.51
N ASP A 544 11.00 35.68 -13.00
CA ASP A 544 11.26 34.52 -13.87
C ASP A 544 11.41 33.23 -13.04
N PHE A 545 11.48 33.32 -11.71
CA PHE A 545 11.41 32.17 -10.79
C PHE A 545 9.96 31.80 -10.39
N TYR A 546 8.96 32.35 -11.08
CA TYR A 546 7.56 32.00 -10.81
C TYR A 546 7.30 30.53 -11.12
N SER A 547 6.79 29.78 -10.15
CA SER A 547 6.45 28.36 -10.32
C SER A 547 4.99 28.19 -10.72
N ILE A 548 4.72 27.66 -11.92
CA ILE A 548 3.35 27.34 -12.35
C ILE A 548 2.76 26.22 -11.49
N LEU A 549 3.57 25.21 -11.16
CA LEU A 549 3.16 24.06 -10.35
C LEU A 549 2.64 24.44 -8.96
N ASN A 550 3.32 25.39 -8.31
CA ASN A 550 2.97 25.88 -6.97
C ASN A 550 2.11 27.15 -7.01
N GLN A 551 2.04 27.80 -8.19
CA GLN A 551 1.34 29.05 -8.46
C GLN A 551 1.76 30.19 -7.52
N GLN A 552 3.07 30.32 -7.31
CA GLN A 552 3.67 31.32 -6.45
C GLN A 552 5.05 31.72 -6.98
N ASN A 553 5.46 32.95 -6.67
CA ASN A 553 6.80 33.43 -6.95
C ASN A 553 7.79 32.97 -5.87
N ILE A 554 9.09 32.99 -6.17
CA ILE A 554 10.14 32.77 -5.17
C ILE A 554 10.09 33.87 -4.09
N SER A 555 10.45 33.49 -2.87
CA SER A 555 10.59 34.43 -1.76
C SER A 555 11.71 35.44 -2.03
N LYS A 556 11.65 36.61 -1.40
CA LYS A 556 12.72 37.62 -1.51
C LYS A 556 14.05 37.09 -0.97
N THR A 557 14.01 36.39 0.16
CA THR A 557 15.19 35.82 0.84
C THR A 557 15.86 34.73 0.01
N ASP A 558 15.10 33.87 -0.65
CA ASP A 558 15.67 32.82 -1.51
C ASP A 558 16.27 33.39 -2.80
N TYR A 559 15.65 34.43 -3.37
CA TYR A 559 16.25 35.11 -4.52
C TYR A 559 17.55 35.83 -4.16
N GLU A 560 17.60 36.52 -3.00
CA GLU A 560 18.84 37.10 -2.47
C GLU A 560 19.92 36.04 -2.24
N HIS A 561 19.53 34.84 -1.81
CA HIS A 561 20.44 33.71 -1.68
C HIS A 561 21.00 33.27 -3.04
N ALA A 562 20.16 33.14 -4.07
CA ALA A 562 20.61 32.84 -5.45
C ALA A 562 21.62 33.89 -5.97
N GLN A 563 21.37 35.17 -5.72
CA GLN A 563 22.28 36.26 -6.08
C GLN A 563 23.63 36.15 -5.34
N LYS A 564 23.61 35.76 -4.06
CA LYS A 564 24.84 35.50 -3.29
C LYS A 564 25.63 34.34 -3.85
N ILE A 565 24.98 33.22 -4.19
CA ILE A 565 25.63 32.07 -4.85
C ILE A 565 26.28 32.51 -6.16
N TRP A 566 25.51 33.17 -7.05
CA TRP A 566 26.02 33.65 -8.33
C TRP A 566 27.31 34.48 -8.17
N LYS A 567 27.31 35.40 -7.20
CA LYS A 567 28.45 36.30 -6.94
C LYS A 567 29.63 35.59 -6.28
N GLN A 568 29.41 34.80 -5.23
CA GLN A 568 30.48 34.21 -4.40
C GLN A 568 31.21 33.06 -5.10
N PHE A 569 30.54 32.38 -6.04
CA PHE A 569 31.12 31.31 -6.84
C PHE A 569 31.63 31.80 -8.20
N GLY A 570 31.52 33.10 -8.48
CA GLY A 570 32.05 33.70 -9.71
C GLY A 570 31.41 33.17 -10.99
N MET A 571 30.10 32.86 -10.95
CA MET A 571 29.40 32.24 -12.07
C MET A 571 29.45 33.10 -13.34
N THR A 572 29.92 32.52 -14.44
CA THR A 572 30.04 33.19 -15.74
C THR A 572 28.78 33.04 -16.58
N ASN A 573 28.06 31.93 -16.40
CA ASN A 573 26.84 31.60 -17.11
C ASN A 573 25.88 30.77 -16.24
N PHE A 574 24.62 30.67 -16.68
CA PHE A 574 23.59 29.95 -15.94
C PHE A 574 23.80 28.42 -15.94
N GLY A 575 24.54 27.89 -16.91
CA GLY A 575 24.98 26.50 -16.90
C GLY A 575 25.82 26.15 -15.67
N GLU A 576 26.84 26.96 -15.34
CA GLU A 576 27.65 26.73 -14.14
C GLU A 576 26.79 26.76 -12.86
N TYR A 577 25.80 27.65 -12.81
CA TYR A 577 24.81 27.69 -11.71
C TYR A 577 23.98 26.40 -11.64
N HIS A 578 23.51 25.89 -12.78
CA HIS A 578 22.80 24.61 -12.88
C HIS A 578 23.67 23.44 -12.39
N ASP A 579 24.94 23.37 -12.79
CA ASP A 579 25.80 22.24 -12.44
C ASP A 579 26.09 22.21 -10.94
N LEU A 580 26.37 23.38 -10.34
CA LEU A 580 26.53 23.48 -8.88
C LEU A 580 25.22 23.13 -8.16
N TYR A 581 24.07 23.55 -8.69
CA TYR A 581 22.75 23.24 -8.13
C TYR A 581 22.50 21.73 -8.09
N LEU A 582 22.71 21.05 -9.21
CA LEU A 582 22.48 19.61 -9.35
C LEU A 582 23.46 18.79 -8.50
N GLU A 583 24.74 19.15 -8.51
CA GLU A 583 25.75 18.51 -7.67
C GLU A 583 25.43 18.66 -6.17
N CYS A 584 25.02 19.86 -5.76
CA CYS A 584 24.63 20.13 -4.38
C CYS A 584 23.42 19.28 -3.95
N ASP A 585 22.39 19.16 -4.79
CA ASP A 585 21.20 18.36 -4.48
C ASP A 585 21.53 16.87 -4.29
N VAL A 586 22.43 16.31 -5.10
CA VAL A 586 22.88 14.91 -4.96
C VAL A 586 23.69 14.69 -3.68
N LEU A 587 24.62 15.60 -3.36
CA LEU A 587 25.44 15.51 -2.15
C LEU A 587 24.59 15.67 -0.87
N LEU A 588 23.65 16.60 -0.87
CA LEU A 588 22.70 16.77 0.24
C LEU A 588 21.84 15.53 0.42
N LEU A 589 21.38 14.91 -0.67
CA LEU A 589 20.65 13.63 -0.60
C LEU A 589 21.52 12.52 0.00
N ALA A 590 22.79 12.42 -0.42
CA ALA A 590 23.73 11.44 0.12
C ALA A 590 23.93 11.62 1.62
N ASP A 591 24.22 12.84 2.09
CA ASP A 591 24.38 13.12 3.51
C ASP A 591 23.11 12.82 4.32
N VAL A 592 21.94 13.26 3.84
CA VAL A 592 20.65 12.99 4.50
C VAL A 592 20.40 11.48 4.62
N PHE A 593 20.58 10.72 3.54
CA PHE A 593 20.32 9.28 3.55
C PHE A 593 21.37 8.50 4.34
N MET A 594 22.63 8.95 4.38
CA MET A 594 23.67 8.32 5.19
C MET A 594 23.43 8.58 6.69
N ASN A 595 23.03 9.79 7.09
CA ASN A 595 22.57 10.05 8.46
C ASN A 595 21.38 9.15 8.84
N TYR A 596 20.40 9.02 7.93
CA TYR A 596 19.28 8.09 8.11
C TYR A 596 19.73 6.64 8.26
N THR A 597 20.68 6.19 7.43
CA THR A 597 21.24 4.84 7.46
C THR A 597 21.93 4.55 8.79
N ILE A 598 22.75 5.47 9.29
CA ILE A 598 23.43 5.36 10.59
C ILE A 598 22.39 5.25 11.72
N MET A 599 21.39 6.12 11.70
CA MET A 599 20.32 6.10 12.71
C MET A 599 19.56 4.76 12.68
N CYS A 600 19.22 4.23 11.50
CA CYS A 600 18.54 2.92 11.38
C CYS A 600 19.42 1.77 11.85
N LEU A 601 20.73 1.80 11.57
CA LEU A 601 21.67 0.80 12.07
C LEU A 601 21.82 0.86 13.59
N GLN A 602 21.84 2.05 14.19
CA GLN A 602 21.92 2.21 15.65
C GLN A 602 20.64 1.78 16.36
N ASP A 603 19.49 2.19 15.84
CA ASP A 603 18.20 2.00 16.52
C ASP A 603 17.51 0.68 16.22
N ASP A 604 17.67 0.17 15.00
CA ASP A 604 16.97 -1.00 14.49
C ASP A 604 17.96 -2.13 14.12
N GLY A 605 19.24 -1.81 13.94
CA GLY A 605 20.26 -2.73 13.46
C GLY A 605 19.91 -3.32 12.10
N LEU A 606 19.32 -2.49 11.24
CA LEU A 606 18.92 -2.82 9.87
C LEU A 606 19.31 -1.66 8.96
N ASP A 607 19.88 -1.98 7.80
CA ASP A 607 20.22 -0.99 6.78
C ASP A 607 19.02 -0.74 5.84
N PRO A 608 18.55 0.51 5.70
CA PRO A 608 17.38 0.84 4.88
C PRO A 608 17.59 0.57 3.39
N SER A 609 18.82 0.53 2.90
CA SER A 609 19.13 0.31 1.47
C SER A 609 18.85 -1.12 1.00
N HIS A 610 18.59 -2.07 1.90
CA HIS A 610 18.08 -3.40 1.52
C HIS A 610 16.57 -3.41 1.29
N TYR A 611 15.86 -2.38 1.75
CA TYR A 611 14.40 -2.30 1.73
C TYR A 611 13.89 -1.32 0.68
N VAL A 612 12.77 -1.67 0.07
CA VAL A 612 12.06 -0.81 -0.89
C VAL A 612 11.50 0.44 -0.22
N SER A 613 11.13 0.36 1.07
CA SER A 613 10.46 1.44 1.81
C SER A 613 10.61 1.26 3.32
N ALA A 614 10.49 2.36 4.06
CA ALA A 614 10.53 2.39 5.51
C ALA A 614 9.53 1.42 6.18
N PRO A 615 8.25 1.28 5.72
CA PRO A 615 7.34 0.33 6.33
C PRO A 615 7.78 -1.13 6.26
N GLY A 616 8.51 -1.54 5.22
CA GLY A 616 9.08 -2.88 5.16
C GLY A 616 10.13 -3.10 6.24
N MET A 617 11.04 -2.14 6.38
CA MET A 617 12.12 -2.19 7.36
C MET A 617 11.60 -2.13 8.80
N PHE A 618 10.71 -1.20 9.12
CA PHE A 618 10.19 -1.04 10.49
C PHE A 618 9.36 -2.23 10.95
N ASN A 619 8.67 -2.89 10.04
CA ASN A 619 7.98 -4.15 10.34
C ASN A 619 8.97 -5.26 10.68
N ASP A 620 10.09 -5.37 9.97
CA ASP A 620 11.14 -6.34 10.32
C ASP A 620 11.86 -5.97 11.62
N SER A 621 12.09 -4.68 11.86
CA SER A 621 12.61 -4.16 13.14
C SER A 621 11.73 -4.57 14.32
N LEU A 622 10.41 -4.42 14.19
CA LEU A 622 9.46 -4.88 15.22
C LEU A 622 9.62 -6.37 15.53
N TYR A 623 9.67 -7.24 14.50
CA TYR A 623 9.83 -8.67 14.72
C TYR A 623 11.20 -9.01 15.32
N LYS A 624 12.25 -8.26 14.95
CA LYS A 624 13.59 -8.42 15.51
C LYS A 624 13.63 -8.03 16.99
N SER A 625 13.06 -6.88 17.36
CA SER A 625 13.09 -6.37 18.72
C SER A 625 12.17 -7.15 19.67
N SER A 626 10.97 -7.51 19.22
CA SER A 626 9.99 -8.24 20.04
C SER A 626 10.29 -9.73 20.13
N LYS A 627 11.07 -10.28 19.19
CA LYS A 627 11.35 -11.73 19.05
C LYS A 627 10.08 -12.59 18.98
N VAL A 628 8.94 -11.97 18.66
CA VAL A 628 7.64 -12.65 18.63
C VAL A 628 7.57 -13.59 17.42
N GLU A 629 6.92 -14.73 17.62
CA GLU A 629 6.51 -15.62 16.55
C GLU A 629 4.99 -15.53 16.40
N ILE A 630 4.52 -14.92 15.31
CA ILE A 630 3.09 -14.80 15.02
C ILE A 630 2.67 -15.97 14.15
N LYS A 631 1.67 -16.74 14.58
CA LYS A 631 1.12 -17.82 13.78
C LYS A 631 0.00 -17.28 12.89
N LEU A 632 0.29 -17.21 11.61
CA LEU A 632 -0.65 -16.83 10.57
C LEU A 632 -1.76 -17.88 10.43
N MET A 633 -2.95 -17.44 10.02
CA MET A 633 -4.09 -18.32 9.78
C MET A 633 -3.75 -19.29 8.64
N SER A 634 -4.04 -20.58 8.85
CA SER A 634 -3.87 -21.66 7.86
C SER A 634 -5.22 -22.23 7.41
N ASP A 635 -6.33 -21.64 7.85
CA ASP A 635 -7.68 -21.95 7.43
C ASP A 635 -8.33 -20.72 6.76
N MET A 636 -8.97 -20.93 5.62
CA MET A 636 -9.56 -19.85 4.83
C MET A 636 -10.81 -19.25 5.49
N ASP A 637 -11.59 -20.02 6.25
CA ASP A 637 -12.79 -19.52 6.92
C ASP A 637 -12.44 -18.60 8.08
N GLU A 638 -11.40 -18.95 8.83
CA GLU A 638 -10.84 -18.08 9.88
C GLU A 638 -10.39 -16.75 9.26
N TYR A 639 -9.67 -16.82 8.13
CA TYR A 639 -9.22 -15.62 7.42
C TYR A 639 -10.39 -14.74 6.98
N LEU A 640 -11.41 -15.32 6.35
CA LEU A 640 -12.58 -14.58 5.86
C LEU A 640 -13.40 -13.97 7.01
N THR A 641 -13.56 -14.70 8.13
CA THR A 641 -14.23 -14.17 9.32
C THR A 641 -13.50 -12.93 9.86
N VAL A 642 -12.16 -12.99 9.98
CA VAL A 642 -11.35 -11.83 10.38
C VAL A 642 -11.47 -10.69 9.36
N GLU A 643 -11.36 -11.00 8.07
CA GLU A 643 -11.45 -10.01 6.98
C GLU A 643 -12.78 -9.25 6.99
N ASN A 644 -13.89 -9.97 7.22
CA ASN A 644 -15.23 -9.39 7.37
C ASN A 644 -15.34 -8.49 8.60
N GLY A 645 -14.55 -8.75 9.65
CA GLY A 645 -14.46 -7.92 10.84
C GLY A 645 -13.70 -6.60 10.66
N ILE A 646 -12.92 -6.46 9.59
CA ILE A 646 -12.04 -5.29 9.38
C ILE A 646 -12.83 -4.05 8.99
N ARG A 647 -12.80 -3.04 9.88
CA ARG A 647 -13.41 -1.72 9.69
C ARG A 647 -12.41 -0.63 10.01
N GLY A 648 -12.12 0.25 9.05
CA GLY A 648 -11.15 1.34 9.18
C GLY A 648 -11.57 2.43 10.18
N GLY A 649 -10.82 3.54 10.19
CA GLY A 649 -11.14 4.71 11.01
C GLY A 649 -12.49 5.33 10.67
N MET A 650 -13.20 5.80 11.69
CA MET A 650 -14.54 6.38 11.55
C MET A 650 -14.43 7.81 11.04
N THR A 651 -15.14 8.15 9.97
CA THR A 651 -15.18 9.54 9.47
C THR A 651 -16.59 9.91 9.05
N MET A 652 -17.15 10.96 9.66
CA MET A 652 -18.46 11.52 9.30
C MET A 652 -18.63 12.95 9.80
N ALA A 653 -19.55 13.68 9.16
CA ALA A 653 -20.13 14.92 9.68
C ALA A 653 -21.53 14.59 10.22
N SER A 654 -21.73 14.68 11.53
CA SER A 654 -23.03 14.47 12.20
C SER A 654 -23.85 15.77 12.23
N HIS A 655 -23.17 16.91 12.38
CA HIS A 655 -23.78 18.23 12.38
C HIS A 655 -22.91 19.20 11.58
N ARG A 656 -23.48 19.82 10.53
CA ARG A 656 -22.69 20.42 9.44
C ARG A 656 -22.33 21.89 9.66
N TYR A 657 -22.90 22.54 10.65
CA TYR A 657 -22.64 23.94 10.98
C TYR A 657 -22.87 24.22 12.45
N ALA A 658 -21.92 24.89 13.11
CA ALA A 658 -22.11 25.39 14.47
C ALA A 658 -21.37 26.71 14.67
N LYS A 659 -21.93 27.54 15.56
CA LYS A 659 -21.32 28.78 16.03
C LYS A 659 -21.28 28.78 17.56
N ALA A 660 -20.15 29.21 18.12
CA ALA A 660 -19.98 29.33 19.56
C ALA A 660 -20.65 30.62 20.08
N ASN A 661 -21.05 30.62 21.35
CA ASN A 661 -21.60 31.79 22.04
C ASN A 661 -20.86 31.95 23.38
N ASN A 662 -19.78 32.70 23.42
CA ASN A 662 -19.02 32.95 24.65
C ASN A 662 -18.33 34.31 24.57
N GLU A 663 -17.76 34.80 25.67
CA GLU A 663 -17.17 36.13 25.78
C GLU A 663 -15.98 36.38 24.84
N LYS A 664 -15.43 35.32 24.23
CA LYS A 664 -14.37 35.44 23.21
C LYS A 664 -14.93 35.71 21.82
N CYS A 665 -16.24 35.55 21.60
CA CYS A 665 -16.90 35.76 20.32
C CYS A 665 -17.32 37.24 20.15
N PRO A 666 -17.10 37.87 18.98
CA PRO A 666 -17.49 39.27 18.75
C PRO A 666 -19.00 39.50 18.87
N ASP A 667 -19.79 38.51 18.51
CA ASP A 667 -21.24 38.52 18.56
C ASP A 667 -21.80 37.77 19.77
N TYR A 668 -21.05 37.78 20.89
CA TYR A 668 -21.49 37.19 22.14
C TYR A 668 -22.81 37.79 22.61
N ASP A 669 -23.78 36.91 22.88
CA ASP A 669 -25.08 37.26 23.41
C ASP A 669 -25.23 36.69 24.82
N SER A 670 -25.20 37.57 25.82
CA SER A 670 -25.33 37.23 27.24
C SER A 670 -26.73 36.71 27.62
N SER A 671 -27.74 36.86 26.76
CA SER A 671 -29.07 36.29 26.97
C SER A 671 -29.15 34.81 26.60
N ARG A 672 -28.18 34.29 25.85
CA ARG A 672 -28.09 32.89 25.43
C ARG A 672 -27.09 32.14 26.31
N PRO A 673 -27.30 30.82 26.56
CA PRO A 673 -26.33 29.99 27.25
C PRO A 673 -24.95 30.05 26.60
N LYS A 674 -23.90 29.97 27.43
CA LYS A 674 -22.53 29.93 26.92
C LYS A 674 -22.26 28.61 26.23
N SER A 675 -21.66 28.69 25.05
CA SER A 675 -21.29 27.52 24.27
C SER A 675 -19.92 27.67 23.63
N TRP A 676 -19.25 26.54 23.48
CA TRP A 676 -17.88 26.42 23.02
C TRP A 676 -17.80 25.40 21.89
N ILE A 677 -16.86 25.59 20.97
CA ILE A 677 -16.50 24.58 19.98
C ILE A 677 -15.09 24.09 20.32
N MET A 678 -14.94 22.77 20.42
CA MET A 678 -13.68 22.10 20.74
C MET A 678 -13.22 21.28 19.55
N TYR A 679 -11.91 21.25 19.32
CA TYR A 679 -11.29 20.34 18.35
C TYR A 679 -10.22 19.52 19.04
N GLU A 680 -10.62 18.33 19.49
CA GLU A 680 -9.78 17.42 20.26
C GLU A 680 -9.27 16.27 19.37
N ASP A 681 -8.02 15.87 19.54
CA ASP A 681 -7.35 14.79 18.83
C ASP A 681 -6.67 13.84 19.82
N MET A 682 -6.96 12.54 19.71
CA MET A 682 -6.41 11.55 20.63
C MET A 682 -4.95 11.24 20.29
N ASN A 683 -4.07 11.42 21.27
CA ASN A 683 -2.65 11.17 21.12
C ASN A 683 -2.36 9.70 20.78
N ALA A 684 -1.84 9.52 19.56
CA ALA A 684 -1.30 8.27 19.06
C ALA A 684 -2.26 7.08 19.22
N LEU A 685 -3.54 7.26 18.88
CA LEU A 685 -4.63 6.29 19.06
C LEU A 685 -4.26 4.84 18.69
N TYR A 686 -3.74 4.62 17.47
CA TYR A 686 -3.34 3.28 17.03
C TYR A 686 -2.10 2.77 17.79
N SER A 687 -1.16 3.65 18.14
CA SER A 687 0.01 3.27 18.94
C SER A 687 -0.38 2.86 20.34
N GLY A 688 -1.29 3.58 20.99
CA GLY A 688 -1.86 3.17 22.27
C GLY A 688 -2.54 1.81 22.15
N ALA A 689 -3.32 1.57 21.10
CA ALA A 689 -3.93 0.25 20.89
C ALA A 689 -2.89 -0.86 20.68
N MET A 690 -1.74 -0.54 20.07
CA MET A 690 -0.61 -1.47 19.94
C MET A 690 0.11 -1.78 21.26
N THR A 691 -0.06 -1.00 22.33
CA THR A 691 0.49 -1.37 23.66
C THR A 691 -0.40 -2.34 24.44
N GLN A 692 -1.59 -2.63 23.94
CA GLN A 692 -2.54 -3.54 24.58
C GLN A 692 -2.19 -5.01 24.29
N TYR A 693 -2.88 -5.94 24.96
CA TYR A 693 -2.82 -7.35 24.58
C TYR A 693 -3.43 -7.52 23.20
N LEU A 694 -2.62 -8.04 22.27
CA LEU A 694 -2.99 -8.25 20.88
C LEU A 694 -2.84 -9.73 20.54
N PRO A 695 -3.65 -10.26 19.61
CA PRO A 695 -3.58 -11.66 19.30
C PRO A 695 -2.22 -12.04 18.67
N THR A 696 -1.78 -13.26 18.93
CA THR A 696 -0.55 -13.87 18.38
C THR A 696 -0.82 -15.11 17.55
N GLU A 697 -1.90 -15.83 17.86
CA GLU A 697 -2.33 -17.06 17.21
C GLU A 697 -3.87 -17.18 17.28
N ILE A 698 -4.50 -17.48 16.15
CA ILE A 698 -5.89 -17.96 16.12
C ILE A 698 -5.88 -19.46 16.43
N LEU A 699 -6.62 -19.87 17.46
CA LEU A 699 -6.73 -21.26 17.92
C LEU A 699 -7.84 -22.04 17.20
N GLY A 700 -8.79 -21.32 16.59
CA GLY A 700 -9.88 -21.86 15.79
C GLY A 700 -11.23 -21.24 16.12
N LYS A 701 -12.26 -21.67 15.39
CA LYS A 701 -13.67 -21.33 15.68
C LYS A 701 -14.22 -22.21 16.80
N VAL A 702 -14.92 -21.59 17.74
CA VAL A 702 -15.66 -22.25 18.84
C VAL A 702 -17.17 -22.05 18.68
N SER A 703 -17.93 -23.03 19.16
CA SER A 703 -19.40 -23.00 19.19
C SER A 703 -19.92 -21.97 20.21
N PRO A 704 -21.17 -21.49 20.09
CA PRO A 704 -21.75 -20.55 21.05
C PRO A 704 -21.68 -21.00 22.51
N GLU A 705 -21.83 -22.31 22.76
CA GLU A 705 -21.86 -22.91 24.10
C GLU A 705 -20.48 -22.93 24.78
N GLU A 706 -19.40 -22.83 24.00
CA GLU A 706 -18.01 -22.80 24.47
C GLU A 706 -17.50 -21.39 24.75
N ILE A 707 -18.28 -20.36 24.42
CA ILE A 707 -17.88 -18.96 24.63
C ILE A 707 -18.14 -18.59 26.09
N PRO A 708 -17.11 -18.18 26.85
CA PRO A 708 -17.31 -17.70 28.21
C PRO A 708 -18.10 -16.39 28.20
N ASP A 709 -18.62 -15.98 29.36
CA ASP A 709 -19.22 -14.66 29.48
C ASP A 709 -18.21 -13.58 29.03
N ILE A 710 -18.50 -12.94 27.90
CA ILE A 710 -17.64 -11.93 27.29
C ILE A 710 -17.37 -10.77 28.27
N GLN A 711 -18.32 -10.43 29.14
CA GLN A 711 -18.11 -9.35 30.12
C GLN A 711 -17.09 -9.71 31.20
N SER A 712 -16.87 -10.99 31.48
CA SER A 712 -15.94 -11.48 32.50
C SER A 712 -14.47 -11.54 32.04
N ILE A 713 -14.21 -11.42 30.73
CA ILE A 713 -12.86 -11.59 30.17
C ILE A 713 -11.99 -10.37 30.49
N ALA A 714 -10.90 -10.60 31.22
CA ALA A 714 -9.95 -9.55 31.55
C ALA A 714 -9.19 -9.01 30.30
N PRO A 715 -8.80 -7.72 30.28
CA PRO A 715 -8.02 -7.15 29.18
C PRO A 715 -6.63 -7.76 28.96
N ASP A 716 -6.08 -8.41 29.98
CA ASP A 716 -4.75 -9.05 30.02
C ASP A 716 -4.81 -10.58 30.07
N ALA A 717 -6.00 -11.16 29.90
CA ALA A 717 -6.16 -12.61 29.80
C ALA A 717 -5.32 -13.18 28.65
N GLU A 718 -4.73 -14.37 28.82
CA GLU A 718 -3.96 -15.04 27.75
C GLU A 718 -4.84 -15.39 26.55
N ILE A 719 -6.13 -15.65 26.79
CA ILE A 719 -7.11 -16.04 25.78
C ILE A 719 -8.13 -14.92 25.57
N GLY A 720 -8.32 -14.54 24.31
CA GLY A 720 -9.37 -13.63 23.87
C GLY A 720 -10.27 -14.26 22.82
N TYR A 721 -11.36 -13.55 22.50
CA TYR A 721 -12.36 -13.99 21.52
C TYR A 721 -12.72 -12.87 20.53
N ALA A 722 -13.01 -13.25 19.29
CA ALA A 722 -13.64 -12.40 18.29
C ALA A 722 -14.98 -13.03 17.89
N PRO A 723 -16.06 -12.74 18.65
CA PRO A 723 -17.38 -13.30 18.39
C PRO A 723 -18.01 -12.80 17.08
N GLU A 724 -18.78 -13.67 16.44
CA GLU A 724 -19.65 -13.40 15.29
C GLU A 724 -21.10 -13.39 15.77
N ILE A 725 -21.72 -12.21 15.75
CA ILE A 725 -22.97 -11.95 16.46
C ILE A 725 -23.95 -11.09 15.66
N ASP A 726 -25.24 -11.19 15.99
CA ASP A 726 -26.24 -10.23 15.57
C ASP A 726 -26.44 -9.18 16.67
N LEU A 727 -26.33 -7.89 16.31
CA LEU A 727 -26.47 -6.77 17.22
C LEU A 727 -27.68 -5.92 16.84
N GLU A 728 -28.39 -5.42 17.85
CA GLU A 728 -29.47 -4.45 17.68
C GLU A 728 -29.29 -3.28 18.65
N VAL A 729 -29.61 -2.08 18.16
CA VAL A 729 -29.70 -0.88 18.98
C VAL A 729 -31.18 -0.68 19.35
N PRO A 730 -31.56 -0.70 20.63
CA PRO A 730 -32.92 -0.39 21.05
C PRO A 730 -33.36 1.01 20.61
N ALA A 731 -34.63 1.15 20.20
CA ALA A 731 -35.17 2.43 19.70
C ALA A 731 -35.07 3.59 20.71
N HIS A 732 -35.19 3.31 22.01
CA HIS A 732 -35.03 4.31 23.07
C HIS A 732 -33.60 4.88 23.18
N LEU A 733 -32.59 4.19 22.63
CA LEU A 733 -31.19 4.65 22.60
C LEU A 733 -30.81 5.34 21.29
N HIS A 734 -31.72 5.45 20.32
CA HIS A 734 -31.40 6.05 19.02
C HIS A 734 -30.96 7.51 19.15
N ASP A 735 -31.65 8.30 19.97
CA ASP A 735 -31.32 9.71 20.21
C ASP A 735 -29.98 9.84 20.97
N PHE A 736 -29.71 8.92 21.91
CA PHE A 736 -28.41 8.85 22.62
C PHE A 736 -27.23 8.57 21.67
N PHE A 737 -27.45 7.71 20.67
CA PHE A 737 -26.46 7.35 19.65
C PHE A 737 -26.54 8.18 18.37
N GLU A 738 -27.38 9.22 18.31
CA GLU A 738 -27.63 10.02 17.10
C GLU A 738 -26.30 10.52 16.51
N ASP A 739 -25.51 11.16 17.36
CA ASP A 739 -24.27 11.83 16.99
C ASP A 739 -23.14 10.86 16.65
N TYR A 740 -22.98 9.76 17.39
CA TYR A 740 -21.82 8.86 17.26
C TYR A 740 -22.15 7.37 17.36
N PRO A 741 -22.93 6.80 16.41
CA PRO A 741 -23.39 5.42 16.51
C PRO A 741 -22.27 4.39 16.69
N LEU A 742 -22.50 3.41 17.56
CA LEU A 742 -21.62 2.27 17.78
C LEU A 742 -21.69 1.25 16.64
N ALA A 743 -20.72 0.32 16.61
CA ALA A 743 -20.67 -0.82 15.69
C ALA A 743 -20.77 -0.44 14.19
N PRO A 744 -19.80 0.30 13.63
CA PRO A 744 -19.84 0.74 12.23
C PRO A 744 -19.77 -0.44 11.26
N GLU A 745 -20.30 -0.30 10.05
CA GLU A 745 -20.31 -1.39 9.05
C GLU A 745 -20.02 -0.88 7.64
N LYS A 746 -19.45 -1.76 6.81
CA LYS A 746 -19.24 -1.48 5.38
C LYS A 746 -20.51 -1.86 4.63
N GLN A 747 -21.15 -0.88 4.00
CA GLN A 747 -22.36 -1.08 3.22
C GLN A 747 -22.40 -0.14 2.02
N ILE A 748 -23.18 -0.54 1.00
CA ILE A 748 -23.59 0.35 -0.08
C ILE A 748 -24.82 1.09 0.39
N VAL A 749 -24.86 2.41 0.21
CA VAL A 749 -26.07 3.22 0.43
C VAL A 749 -26.90 3.15 -0.85
N PRO A 750 -28.06 2.49 -0.87
CA PRO A 750 -28.95 2.47 -2.02
C PRO A 750 -29.54 3.86 -2.30
N GLU A 751 -30.02 4.09 -3.53
CA GLU A 751 -30.59 5.40 -3.90
C GLU A 751 -31.86 5.73 -3.10
N ASN A 752 -32.70 4.74 -2.79
CA ASN A 752 -33.91 4.93 -2.00
C ASN A 752 -33.66 5.21 -0.50
N TRP A 753 -32.40 5.20 -0.04
CA TRP A 753 -32.04 5.64 1.31
C TRP A 753 -31.69 7.13 1.35
N LEU A 754 -31.54 7.80 0.20
CA LEU A 754 -31.19 9.20 0.18
C LEU A 754 -32.31 10.03 0.82
N SER A 755 -31.91 10.98 1.67
CA SER A 755 -32.86 12.00 2.13
C SER A 755 -33.28 12.90 0.96
N LEU A 756 -34.45 13.53 1.07
CA LEU A 756 -34.94 14.45 0.05
C LEU A 756 -33.93 15.58 -0.26
N TYR A 757 -33.18 16.04 0.74
CA TYR A 757 -32.07 16.98 0.55
C TYR A 757 -31.04 16.44 -0.45
N ASN A 758 -30.56 15.21 -0.25
CA ASN A 758 -29.54 14.59 -1.11
C ASN A 758 -30.08 14.22 -2.49
N GLU A 759 -31.34 13.75 -2.58
CA GLU A 759 -31.99 13.50 -3.86
C GLU A 759 -32.04 14.77 -4.73
N ARG A 760 -32.42 15.91 -4.13
CA ARG A 760 -32.43 17.21 -4.81
C ARG A 760 -31.03 17.58 -5.34
N LEU A 761 -29.97 17.35 -4.55
CA LEU A 761 -28.58 17.59 -4.98
C LEU A 761 -28.11 16.65 -6.10
N VAL A 762 -28.53 15.38 -6.08
CA VAL A 762 -28.17 14.40 -7.12
C VAL A 762 -28.81 14.77 -8.46
N ARG A 763 -30.09 15.19 -8.42
CA ARG A 763 -30.86 15.59 -9.61
C ARG A 763 -30.37 16.92 -10.20
N ASP A 764 -29.77 17.78 -9.40
CA ASP A 764 -29.12 19.01 -9.87
C ASP A 764 -27.93 18.67 -10.79
N LYS A 765 -28.01 19.12 -12.05
CA LYS A 765 -26.97 18.88 -13.07
C LYS A 765 -25.64 19.56 -12.73
N GLU A 766 -25.66 20.69 -12.03
CA GLU A 766 -24.44 21.43 -11.63
C GLU A 766 -23.72 20.74 -10.46
N VAL A 767 -24.47 20.08 -9.56
CA VAL A 767 -23.95 19.49 -8.33
C VAL A 767 -23.72 17.98 -8.44
N GLY A 768 -24.76 17.22 -8.77
CA GLY A 768 -24.77 15.76 -8.82
C GLY A 768 -24.56 15.16 -10.21
N GLY A 769 -24.61 15.98 -11.26
CA GLY A 769 -24.48 15.53 -12.64
C GLY A 769 -25.67 14.69 -13.13
N GLY A 770 -26.80 14.74 -12.41
CA GLY A 770 -28.04 14.04 -12.77
C GLY A 770 -28.03 12.53 -12.54
N LYS A 771 -27.02 11.97 -11.87
CA LYS A 771 -26.94 10.52 -11.63
C LYS A 771 -26.28 10.19 -10.28
N TYR A 772 -26.93 9.32 -9.51
CA TYR A 772 -26.33 8.77 -8.29
C TYR A 772 -25.28 7.70 -8.64
N VAL A 773 -24.12 7.79 -7.98
CA VAL A 773 -23.06 6.77 -8.06
C VAL A 773 -22.90 6.14 -6.68
N SER A 774 -23.36 4.89 -6.56
CA SER A 774 -23.23 4.10 -5.34
C SER A 774 -21.84 3.49 -5.21
N GLY A 775 -21.40 3.25 -3.97
CA GLY A 775 -20.17 2.54 -3.66
C GLY A 775 -20.14 2.13 -2.20
N GLU A 776 -19.39 1.06 -1.90
CA GLU A 776 -19.23 0.58 -0.52
C GLU A 776 -18.50 1.62 0.34
N LYS A 777 -19.06 1.92 1.52
CA LYS A 777 -18.55 2.92 2.44
C LYS A 777 -18.65 2.39 3.87
N LEU A 778 -17.74 2.82 4.74
CA LEU A 778 -17.88 2.62 6.18
C LEU A 778 -18.90 3.63 6.73
N LEU A 779 -20.00 3.11 7.26
CA LEU A 779 -21.15 3.84 7.79
C LEU A 779 -21.31 3.58 9.29
N GLN A 780 -21.83 4.59 10.00
CA GLN A 780 -22.25 4.50 11.39
C GLN A 780 -23.77 4.60 11.41
N THR A 781 -24.45 3.44 11.38
CA THR A 781 -25.91 3.33 11.26
C THR A 781 -26.47 2.64 12.50
N LEU A 782 -27.75 2.90 12.81
CA LEU A 782 -28.50 2.24 13.88
C LEU A 782 -29.27 1.00 13.39
N LEU A 783 -29.07 0.60 12.12
CA LEU A 783 -29.68 -0.62 11.57
C LEU A 783 -29.19 -1.87 12.33
N PRO A 784 -30.00 -2.93 12.43
CA PRO A 784 -29.55 -4.21 12.98
C PRO A 784 -28.32 -4.73 12.23
N LYS A 785 -27.31 -5.17 12.97
CA LYS A 785 -26.09 -5.78 12.43
C LYS A 785 -26.27 -7.29 12.41
N LYS A 786 -25.92 -7.92 11.30
CA LYS A 786 -25.95 -9.39 11.13
C LYS A 786 -24.56 -9.93 10.92
N ASN A 787 -24.23 -11.06 11.53
CA ASN A 787 -22.92 -11.72 11.42
C ASN A 787 -21.75 -10.75 11.69
N TYR A 788 -21.92 -9.85 12.65
CA TYR A 788 -20.97 -8.81 13.00
C TYR A 788 -19.80 -9.43 13.78
N VAL A 789 -18.64 -9.52 13.15
CA VAL A 789 -17.39 -10.01 13.79
C VAL A 789 -16.71 -8.86 14.52
N VAL A 790 -16.40 -9.01 15.81
CA VAL A 790 -15.83 -7.92 16.63
C VAL A 790 -14.87 -8.43 17.69
N HIS A 791 -13.84 -7.67 18.02
CA HIS A 791 -12.97 -7.99 19.17
C HIS A 791 -13.74 -7.89 20.50
N TYR A 792 -13.55 -8.85 21.42
CA TYR A 792 -14.31 -8.91 22.68
C TYR A 792 -14.32 -7.60 23.48
N ARG A 793 -13.19 -6.87 23.55
CA ARG A 793 -13.12 -5.57 24.26
C ARG A 793 -14.03 -4.49 23.69
N ALA A 794 -14.18 -4.44 22.36
CA ALA A 794 -15.11 -3.51 21.75
C ALA A 794 -16.56 -3.94 22.02
N LEU A 795 -16.83 -5.25 22.00
CA LEU A 795 -18.15 -5.78 22.34
C LEU A 795 -18.53 -5.52 23.80
N GLN A 796 -17.61 -5.68 24.76
CA GLN A 796 -17.83 -5.32 26.16
C GLN A 796 -18.33 -3.88 26.30
N LEU A 797 -17.72 -2.95 25.55
CA LEU A 797 -18.15 -1.56 25.51
C LEU A 797 -19.53 -1.38 24.87
N TYR A 798 -19.82 -2.10 23.78
CA TYR A 798 -21.13 -2.04 23.12
C TYR A 798 -22.25 -2.51 24.06
N MET A 799 -22.04 -3.63 24.75
CA MET A 799 -22.97 -4.17 25.74
C MET A 799 -23.14 -3.22 26.94
N LYS A 800 -22.05 -2.63 27.42
CA LYS A 800 -22.06 -1.64 28.51
C LYS A 800 -23.00 -0.46 28.21
N TYR A 801 -23.06 -0.01 26.95
CA TYR A 801 -23.92 1.09 26.52
C TYR A 801 -25.28 0.62 25.97
N GLY A 802 -25.67 -0.64 26.18
CA GLY A 802 -27.05 -1.10 25.95
C GLY A 802 -27.35 -1.71 24.58
N LEU A 803 -26.34 -1.97 23.73
CA LEU A 803 -26.55 -2.78 22.52
C LEU A 803 -26.91 -4.22 22.90
N LYS A 804 -27.95 -4.76 22.27
CA LYS A 804 -28.45 -6.11 22.55
C LYS A 804 -27.86 -7.10 21.55
N ILE A 805 -27.31 -8.19 22.08
CA ILE A 805 -26.95 -9.36 21.28
C ILE A 805 -28.24 -10.16 21.05
N THR A 806 -28.69 -10.26 19.80
CA THR A 806 -29.90 -11.01 19.44
C THR A 806 -29.58 -12.46 19.09
N LYS A 807 -28.35 -12.74 18.63
CA LYS A 807 -27.87 -14.08 18.32
C LYS A 807 -26.34 -14.16 18.39
N ILE A 808 -25.83 -15.27 18.90
CA ILE A 808 -24.40 -15.64 18.83
C ILE A 808 -24.27 -16.80 17.86
N HIS A 809 -23.45 -16.64 16.82
CA HIS A 809 -23.21 -17.70 15.82
C HIS A 809 -21.96 -18.53 16.14
N GLY A 810 -21.02 -17.95 16.86
CA GLY A 810 -19.76 -18.58 17.29
C GLY A 810 -18.71 -17.51 17.59
N ALA A 811 -17.46 -17.91 17.80
CA ALA A 811 -16.34 -16.99 17.96
C ALA A 811 -15.03 -17.57 17.45
N LEU A 812 -14.11 -16.70 17.02
CA LEU A 812 -12.71 -17.07 16.88
C LEU A 812 -12.03 -16.95 18.24
N LYS A 813 -11.47 -18.05 18.73
CA LYS A 813 -10.65 -18.10 19.95
C LYS A 813 -9.20 -17.83 19.59
N PHE A 814 -8.49 -17.01 20.36
CA PHE A 814 -7.10 -16.67 20.07
C PHE A 814 -6.25 -16.50 21.34
N ARG A 815 -4.93 -16.74 21.22
CA ARG A 815 -3.95 -16.31 22.22
C ARG A 815 -3.58 -14.85 22.00
N GLN A 816 -3.33 -14.12 23.06
CA GLN A 816 -2.91 -12.72 23.00
C GLN A 816 -1.81 -12.41 24.02
N SER A 817 -0.98 -11.42 23.69
CA SER A 817 0.07 -10.89 24.57
C SER A 817 0.40 -9.44 24.19
N PRO A 818 1.07 -8.65 25.05
CA PRO A 818 1.43 -7.27 24.76
C PRO A 818 2.74 -7.16 23.97
N TRP A 819 2.91 -7.99 22.94
CA TRP A 819 4.19 -8.21 22.24
C TRP A 819 4.72 -6.98 21.48
N MET A 820 3.87 -6.01 21.14
CA MET A 820 4.28 -4.74 20.53
C MET A 820 4.63 -3.65 21.55
N ARG A 821 4.27 -3.81 22.83
CA ARG A 821 4.31 -2.75 23.86
C ARG A 821 5.68 -2.10 23.99
N ALA A 822 6.71 -2.89 24.27
CA ALA A 822 8.06 -2.39 24.51
C ALA A 822 8.61 -1.60 23.30
N TYR A 823 8.35 -2.09 22.08
CA TYR A 823 8.77 -1.41 20.85
C TYR A 823 8.08 -0.04 20.68
N ILE A 824 6.77 0.01 20.93
CA ILE A 824 5.98 1.24 20.78
C ILE A 824 6.33 2.27 21.85
N GLU A 825 6.42 1.85 23.11
CA GLU A 825 6.78 2.72 24.24
C GLU A 825 8.18 3.29 24.09
N GLU A 826 9.15 2.49 23.64
CA GLU A 826 10.50 2.97 23.37
C GLU A 826 10.54 4.01 22.25
N ASN A 827 9.82 3.78 21.15
CA ASN A 827 9.71 4.79 20.08
C ASN A 827 9.03 6.08 20.58
N ILE A 828 8.03 6.00 21.46
CA ILE A 828 7.39 7.17 22.05
C ILE A 828 8.36 7.92 22.96
N ARG A 829 9.12 7.21 23.80
CA ARG A 829 10.14 7.79 24.68
C ARG A 829 11.21 8.51 23.86
N LYS A 830 11.76 7.85 22.83
CA LYS A 830 12.75 8.46 21.93
C LYS A 830 12.17 9.66 21.16
N ARG A 831 10.89 9.60 20.77
CA ARG A 831 10.20 10.74 20.16
C ARG A 831 10.08 11.94 21.10
N LYS A 832 9.80 11.72 22.39
CA LYS A 832 9.77 12.79 23.41
C LYS A 832 11.16 13.41 23.59
N ILE A 833 12.21 12.60 23.65
CA ILE A 833 13.61 13.07 23.73
C ILE A 833 13.96 13.90 22.48
N ALA A 834 13.60 13.43 21.29
CA ALA A 834 13.82 14.17 20.06
C ALA A 834 13.11 15.54 20.07
N LYS A 835 11.85 15.59 20.54
CA LYS A 835 11.14 16.88 20.73
C LYS A 835 11.87 17.81 21.70
N ALA A 836 12.30 17.30 22.85
CA ALA A 836 13.02 18.07 23.86
C ALA A 836 14.35 18.64 23.31
N ASN A 837 15.05 17.85 22.49
CA ASN A 837 16.31 18.24 21.85
C ASN A 837 16.12 19.07 20.56
N LYS A 838 14.88 19.38 20.17
CA LYS A 838 14.53 20.04 18.90
C LYS A 838 15.06 19.31 17.66
N ASP A 839 15.15 17.97 17.73
CA ASP A 839 15.49 17.10 16.62
C ASP A 839 14.23 16.76 15.82
N GLU A 840 13.90 17.59 14.83
CA GLU A 840 12.70 17.42 14.00
C GLU A 840 12.70 16.11 13.21
N PHE A 841 13.88 15.69 12.74
CA PHE A 841 14.05 14.44 11.99
C PHE A 841 13.71 13.23 12.87
N GLY A 842 14.27 13.17 14.09
CA GLY A 842 13.95 12.13 15.06
C GLY A 842 12.46 12.10 15.41
N VAL A 843 11.83 13.26 15.63
CA VAL A 843 10.39 13.34 15.93
C VAL A 843 9.54 12.70 14.82
N MET A 844 9.92 12.93 13.57
CA MET A 844 9.26 12.34 12.41
C MET A 844 9.54 10.85 12.25
N TYR A 845 10.80 10.45 12.43
CA TYR A 845 11.25 9.06 12.34
C TYR A 845 10.44 8.13 13.25
N TYR A 846 10.42 8.42 14.56
CA TYR A 846 9.73 7.58 15.54
C TYR A 846 8.20 7.57 15.34
N LYS A 847 7.63 8.68 14.86
CA LYS A 847 6.20 8.73 14.49
C LYS A 847 5.91 7.80 13.30
N LEU A 848 6.77 7.81 12.29
CA LEU A 848 6.63 6.97 11.10
C LEU A 848 6.79 5.47 11.42
N LYS A 849 7.71 5.10 12.32
CA LYS A 849 7.91 3.72 12.79
C LYS A 849 6.61 3.10 13.26
N ASN A 850 5.94 3.74 14.22
CA ASN A 850 4.71 3.22 14.80
C ASN A 850 3.58 3.14 13.75
N ASN A 851 3.36 4.20 12.98
CA ASN A 851 2.29 4.23 11.96
C ASN A 851 2.49 3.17 10.86
N SER A 852 3.74 2.91 10.48
CA SER A 852 4.07 1.99 9.40
C SER A 852 3.85 0.53 9.79
N VAL A 853 4.19 0.17 11.04
CA VAL A 853 3.97 -1.17 11.60
C VAL A 853 2.50 -1.56 11.53
N PHE A 854 1.61 -0.67 11.97
CA PHE A 854 0.17 -0.89 11.89
C PHE A 854 -0.29 -1.12 10.44
N GLY A 855 0.12 -0.24 9.52
CA GLY A 855 -0.23 -0.35 8.11
C GLY A 855 0.23 -1.65 7.45
N LYS A 856 1.34 -2.23 7.92
CA LYS A 856 1.86 -3.52 7.43
C LYS A 856 1.06 -4.74 7.90
N GLN A 857 0.46 -4.70 9.08
CA GLN A 857 -0.41 -5.80 9.53
C GLN A 857 -1.67 -5.92 8.66
N MET A 858 -2.12 -4.80 8.08
CA MET A 858 -3.35 -4.65 7.30
C MET A 858 -3.14 -4.59 5.79
N GLU A 859 -1.96 -4.99 5.31
CA GLU A 859 -1.61 -4.91 3.90
C GLU A 859 -2.50 -5.83 3.04
N ASN A 860 -3.25 -5.27 2.09
CA ASN A 860 -4.03 -6.07 1.16
C ASN A 860 -3.16 -6.58 0.01
N VAL A 861 -2.73 -7.84 0.14
CA VAL A 861 -1.89 -8.55 -0.86
C VAL A 861 -2.59 -8.77 -2.21
N ARG A 862 -3.93 -8.69 -2.27
CA ARG A 862 -4.68 -8.86 -3.53
C ARG A 862 -4.52 -7.71 -4.50
N LYS A 863 -4.10 -6.54 -4.01
CA LYS A 863 -3.78 -5.36 -4.83
C LYS A 863 -2.38 -5.41 -5.44
N HIS A 864 -1.58 -6.43 -5.13
CA HIS A 864 -0.23 -6.55 -5.69
C HIS A 864 -0.31 -6.99 -7.15
N MET A 865 0.27 -6.18 -8.04
CA MET A 865 0.30 -6.44 -9.48
C MET A 865 1.56 -7.23 -9.88
N ARG A 866 1.52 -7.86 -11.05
CA ARG A 866 2.70 -8.44 -11.71
C ARG A 866 2.91 -7.71 -13.03
N VAL A 867 4.08 -7.10 -13.18
CA VAL A 867 4.51 -6.48 -14.43
C VAL A 867 5.86 -7.10 -14.80
N GLU A 868 5.94 -7.64 -16.01
CA GLU A 868 7.17 -8.14 -16.61
C GLU A 868 7.69 -7.07 -17.57
N ILE A 869 8.95 -6.66 -17.42
CA ILE A 869 9.60 -5.73 -18.34
C ILE A 869 10.45 -6.56 -19.29
N LEU A 870 10.20 -6.46 -20.59
CA LEU A 870 10.87 -7.20 -21.64
C LEU A 870 11.58 -6.25 -22.60
N ARG A 871 12.68 -6.70 -23.17
CA ARG A 871 13.33 -6.03 -24.31
C ARG A 871 12.70 -6.48 -25.63
N SER A 872 12.83 -5.65 -26.67
CA SER A 872 12.30 -5.91 -28.02
C SER A 872 12.87 -7.18 -28.67
N ASP A 873 14.07 -7.62 -28.30
CA ASP A 873 14.66 -8.88 -28.79
C ASP A 873 14.05 -10.14 -28.12
N GLN A 874 13.16 -9.96 -27.13
CA GLN A 874 12.52 -11.05 -26.39
C GLN A 874 11.14 -11.43 -26.94
N ASP A 875 10.94 -11.36 -28.26
CA ASP A 875 9.65 -11.57 -28.93
C ASP A 875 8.99 -12.92 -28.65
N LYS A 876 9.79 -14.00 -28.55
CA LYS A 876 9.26 -15.33 -28.19
C LYS A 876 8.63 -15.33 -26.78
N LYS A 877 9.26 -14.62 -25.83
CA LYS A 877 8.76 -14.50 -24.46
C LYS A 877 7.56 -13.55 -24.38
N LEU A 878 7.57 -12.47 -25.15
CA LEU A 878 6.42 -11.57 -25.30
C LEU A 878 5.20 -12.33 -25.84
N THR A 879 5.37 -13.05 -26.96
CA THR A 879 4.31 -13.86 -27.59
C THR A 879 3.73 -14.88 -26.60
N ARG A 880 4.60 -15.57 -25.84
CA ARG A 880 4.16 -16.49 -24.78
C ARG A 880 3.36 -15.80 -23.68
N LEU A 881 3.74 -14.59 -23.27
CA LEU A 881 3.07 -13.84 -22.21
C LEU A 881 1.74 -13.23 -22.69
N VAL A 882 1.69 -12.71 -23.91
CA VAL A 882 0.46 -12.19 -24.53
C VAL A 882 -0.54 -13.30 -24.81
N SER A 883 -0.07 -14.50 -25.16
CA SER A 883 -0.92 -15.70 -25.34
C SER A 883 -1.45 -16.27 -24.02
N SER A 884 -0.99 -15.76 -22.87
CA SER A 884 -1.44 -16.24 -21.57
C SER A 884 -2.84 -15.71 -21.25
N PRO A 885 -3.74 -16.53 -20.67
CA PRO A 885 -5.04 -16.06 -20.18
C PRO A 885 -4.95 -15.06 -19.01
N LEU A 886 -3.76 -14.91 -18.42
CA LEU A 886 -3.49 -13.94 -17.35
C LEU A 886 -3.02 -12.59 -17.89
N PHE A 887 -2.90 -12.45 -19.20
CA PHE A 887 -2.53 -11.19 -19.84
C PHE A 887 -3.64 -10.15 -19.67
N VAL A 888 -3.28 -8.94 -19.24
CA VAL A 888 -4.22 -7.81 -19.14
C VAL A 888 -4.02 -6.83 -20.28
N GLY A 889 -2.77 -6.63 -20.67
CA GLY A 889 -2.35 -5.57 -21.57
C GLY A 889 -0.83 -5.48 -21.56
N PHE A 890 -0.26 -4.99 -22.65
CA PHE A 890 1.13 -4.58 -22.68
C PHE A 890 1.20 -3.11 -23.08
N LYS A 891 2.35 -2.52 -22.79
CA LYS A 891 2.68 -1.18 -23.26
C LYS A 891 4.12 -1.18 -23.74
N ALA A 892 4.29 -0.88 -25.02
CA ALA A 892 5.60 -0.61 -25.59
C ALA A 892 6.02 0.82 -25.25
N PHE A 893 7.30 1.00 -25.00
CA PHE A 893 7.93 2.29 -24.72
C PHE A 893 9.00 2.58 -25.77
N GLU A 894 9.34 3.86 -25.92
CA GLU A 894 10.54 4.28 -26.64
C GLU A 894 11.77 3.63 -25.98
N GLY A 895 12.76 3.24 -26.80
CA GLY A 895 13.96 2.53 -26.31
C GLY A 895 13.88 1.00 -26.30
N GLY A 896 12.86 0.41 -26.93
CA GLY A 896 12.80 -1.03 -27.17
C GLY A 896 12.47 -1.86 -25.92
N ILE A 897 11.65 -1.31 -25.02
CA ILE A 897 11.14 -2.00 -23.83
C ILE A 897 9.62 -2.15 -23.92
N THR A 898 9.11 -3.33 -23.57
CA THR A 898 7.68 -3.60 -23.43
C THR A 898 7.36 -4.05 -22.01
N ALA A 899 6.50 -3.30 -21.32
CA ALA A 899 5.92 -3.74 -20.04
C ALA A 899 4.67 -4.57 -20.30
N VAL A 900 4.68 -5.83 -19.87
CA VAL A 900 3.55 -6.76 -19.96
C VAL A 900 2.88 -6.84 -18.59
N HIS A 901 1.62 -6.41 -18.53
CA HIS A 901 0.80 -6.48 -17.34
C HIS A 901 0.11 -7.84 -17.26
N MET A 902 0.40 -8.55 -16.18
CA MET A 902 -0.11 -9.90 -15.92
C MET A 902 -0.91 -9.93 -14.61
N LEU A 903 -1.96 -10.73 -14.62
CA LEU A 903 -2.71 -11.09 -13.42
C LEU A 903 -1.93 -12.14 -12.63
N LYS A 904 -2.12 -12.13 -11.31
CA LYS A 904 -1.60 -13.18 -10.43
C LYS A 904 -2.64 -14.28 -10.31
N SER A 905 -2.35 -15.46 -10.85
CA SER A 905 -3.25 -16.63 -10.75
C SER A 905 -3.49 -17.07 -9.30
N THR A 906 -2.47 -16.96 -8.44
CA THR A 906 -2.53 -17.30 -7.01
C THR A 906 -2.02 -16.14 -6.15
N ILE A 907 -2.67 -15.89 -5.00
CA ILE A 907 -2.18 -14.97 -3.97
C ILE A 907 -2.16 -15.65 -2.60
N THR A 908 -1.01 -15.61 -1.93
CA THR A 908 -0.88 -16.08 -0.55
C THR A 908 -1.24 -14.96 0.44
N LEU A 909 -2.26 -15.20 1.25
CA LEU A 909 -2.81 -14.32 2.28
C LEU A 909 -1.98 -14.39 3.57
N ASN A 910 -0.71 -13.99 3.47
CA ASN A 910 0.30 -14.16 4.53
C ASN A 910 0.48 -12.95 5.45
N LYS A 911 -0.59 -12.19 5.69
CA LYS A 911 -0.59 -11.00 6.55
C LYS A 911 -1.38 -11.27 7.82
N PRO A 912 -0.88 -10.87 9.00
CA PRO A 912 -1.55 -11.09 10.29
C PRO A 912 -2.70 -10.08 10.48
N ILE A 913 -3.70 -10.13 9.61
CA ILE A 913 -4.80 -9.15 9.56
C ILE A 913 -5.66 -9.16 10.84
N PHE A 914 -5.64 -10.24 11.61
CA PHE A 914 -6.32 -10.36 12.90
C PHE A 914 -5.74 -9.42 13.96
N VAL A 915 -4.43 -9.15 13.90
CA VAL A 915 -3.77 -8.16 14.75
C VAL A 915 -4.29 -6.76 14.42
N GLY A 916 -4.35 -6.44 13.13
CA GLY A 916 -4.81 -5.13 12.70
C GLY A 916 -6.32 -4.92 12.90
N GLN A 917 -7.15 -5.97 12.82
CA GLN A 917 -8.55 -5.93 13.24
C GLN A 917 -8.66 -5.59 14.74
N ALA A 918 -7.91 -6.29 15.60
CA ALA A 918 -7.92 -6.03 17.05
C ALA A 918 -7.50 -4.59 17.37
N ILE A 919 -6.43 -4.08 16.75
CA ILE A 919 -5.98 -2.69 16.87
C ILE A 919 -7.12 -1.72 16.48
N LEU A 920 -7.73 -1.95 15.31
CA LEU A 920 -8.83 -1.11 14.82
C LEU A 920 -10.03 -1.10 15.76
N ASP A 921 -10.41 -2.23 16.33
CA ASP A 921 -11.58 -2.32 17.22
C ASP A 921 -11.31 -1.73 18.60
N ILE A 922 -10.12 -1.98 19.16
CA ILE A 922 -9.67 -1.36 20.41
C ILE A 922 -9.59 0.16 20.25
N SER A 923 -9.04 0.66 19.15
CA SER A 923 -8.98 2.11 18.88
C SER A 923 -10.37 2.75 18.82
N LYS A 924 -11.36 2.11 18.18
CA LYS A 924 -12.74 2.62 18.19
C LYS A 924 -13.31 2.62 19.61
N ALA A 925 -13.09 1.56 20.38
CA ALA A 925 -13.54 1.47 21.76
C ALA A 925 -12.98 2.62 22.63
N MET A 926 -11.73 3.04 22.43
CA MET A 926 -11.15 4.19 23.14
C MET A 926 -11.85 5.51 22.79
N MET A 927 -12.10 5.77 21.50
CA MET A 927 -12.83 6.96 21.07
C MET A 927 -14.27 6.98 21.57
N TYR A 928 -14.94 5.82 21.55
CA TYR A 928 -16.29 5.70 22.11
C TYR A 928 -16.31 5.86 23.63
N ASN A 929 -15.28 5.38 24.34
CA ASN A 929 -15.19 5.57 25.78
C ASN A 929 -14.96 7.03 26.16
N PHE A 930 -14.21 7.80 25.37
CA PHE A 930 -14.12 9.25 25.57
C PHE A 930 -15.48 9.94 25.41
N TRP A 931 -16.19 9.65 24.32
CA TRP A 931 -17.48 10.27 24.04
C TRP A 931 -18.59 9.83 25.02
N TYR A 932 -18.83 8.53 25.15
CA TYR A 932 -19.92 7.99 25.97
C TYR A 932 -19.55 7.78 27.45
N GLY A 933 -18.26 7.69 27.77
CA GLY A 933 -17.80 7.50 29.15
C GLY A 933 -17.45 8.79 29.87
N TYR A 934 -17.23 9.90 29.15
CA TYR A 934 -16.91 11.20 29.75
C TYR A 934 -17.79 12.35 29.22
N ILE A 935 -17.80 12.60 27.91
CA ILE A 935 -18.50 13.76 27.34
C ILE A 935 -20.02 13.69 27.58
N LYS A 936 -20.68 12.60 27.15
CA LYS A 936 -22.12 12.43 27.32
C LYS A 936 -22.56 12.41 28.79
N PRO A 937 -21.89 11.70 29.72
CA PRO A 937 -22.24 11.76 31.13
C PRO A 937 -22.06 13.14 31.79
N ARG A 938 -21.11 13.96 31.33
CA ARG A 938 -20.87 15.30 31.90
C ARG A 938 -21.84 16.36 31.37
N TYR A 939 -22.18 16.29 30.09
CA TYR A 939 -22.90 17.36 29.39
C TYR A 939 -24.28 16.94 28.86
N GLU A 940 -24.61 15.65 28.82
CA GLU A 940 -25.89 15.12 28.36
C GLU A 940 -26.27 15.63 26.95
N ASP A 941 -27.38 16.36 26.81
CA ASP A 941 -27.87 16.94 25.56
C ASP A 941 -27.23 18.30 25.22
N LYS A 942 -26.42 18.84 26.14
CA LYS A 942 -25.64 20.08 25.93
C LYS A 942 -24.37 19.85 25.11
N ALA A 943 -24.02 18.60 24.81
CA ALA A 943 -22.92 18.26 23.92
C ALA A 943 -23.42 17.66 22.60
N ARG A 944 -22.87 18.16 21.49
CA ARG A 944 -23.13 17.67 20.13
C ARG A 944 -21.84 17.38 19.40
N LEU A 945 -21.76 16.23 18.75
CA LEU A 945 -20.65 15.93 17.86
C LEU A 945 -20.92 16.61 16.51
N LEU A 946 -19.99 17.43 16.04
CA LEU A 946 -20.10 18.04 14.71
C LEU A 946 -19.47 17.14 13.65
N TYR A 947 -18.26 16.66 13.95
CA TYR A 947 -17.44 15.93 12.99
C TYR A 947 -16.46 15.00 13.68
N THR A 948 -16.14 13.88 13.03
CA THR A 948 -15.05 12.98 13.43
C THR A 948 -14.22 12.56 12.22
N ASP A 949 -12.90 12.47 12.40
CA ASP A 949 -12.01 11.74 11.49
C ASP A 949 -11.01 10.92 12.31
N THR A 950 -11.31 9.63 12.46
CA THR A 950 -10.51 8.57 13.09
C THR A 950 -10.23 8.77 14.57
N ASP A 951 -9.31 9.67 14.90
CA ASP A 951 -8.77 9.97 16.23
C ASP A 951 -9.18 11.37 16.71
N SER A 952 -9.93 12.12 15.91
CA SER A 952 -10.31 13.48 16.24
C SER A 952 -11.83 13.71 16.27
N LEU A 953 -12.24 14.65 17.14
CA LEU A 953 -13.63 15.07 17.35
C LEU A 953 -13.71 16.59 17.34
N ILE A 954 -14.60 17.13 16.51
CA ILE A 954 -15.04 18.53 16.60
C ILE A 954 -16.40 18.52 17.29
N MET A 955 -16.49 19.18 18.45
CA MET A 955 -17.64 19.10 19.35
C MET A 955 -18.16 20.51 19.64
N TRP A 956 -19.47 20.65 19.78
CA TRP A 956 -20.11 21.84 20.32
C TRP A 956 -20.65 21.50 21.71
N ILE A 957 -20.31 22.31 22.72
CA ILE A 957 -20.64 22.05 24.12
C ILE A 957 -21.16 23.33 24.76
N GLU A 958 -22.34 23.27 25.38
CA GLU A 958 -22.86 24.32 26.24
C GLU A 958 -22.36 24.13 27.69
N THR A 959 -21.54 25.06 28.17
CA THR A 959 -20.93 25.09 29.51
C THR A 959 -20.39 26.51 29.80
N GLU A 960 -20.20 26.83 31.08
CA GLU A 960 -19.67 28.13 31.49
C GLU A 960 -18.24 28.36 31.00
N ASP A 961 -17.34 27.40 31.24
CA ASP A 961 -15.93 27.48 30.83
C ASP A 961 -15.38 26.08 30.52
N ILE A 962 -15.25 25.81 29.23
CA ILE A 962 -14.75 24.52 28.74
C ILE A 962 -13.27 24.28 29.08
N TYR A 963 -12.47 25.33 29.23
CA TYR A 963 -11.05 25.19 29.55
C TYR A 963 -10.86 24.84 31.03
N LYS A 964 -11.72 25.38 31.91
CA LYS A 964 -11.79 24.96 33.30
C LYS A 964 -12.23 23.50 33.42
N ASP A 965 -13.28 23.10 32.70
CA ASP A 965 -13.76 21.71 32.68
C ASP A 965 -12.66 20.72 32.29
N ARG A 966 -11.82 21.09 31.31
CA ARG A 966 -10.66 20.29 30.88
C ARG A 966 -9.57 20.22 31.95
N ALA A 967 -9.28 21.34 32.61
CA ALA A 967 -8.26 21.43 33.64
C ALA A 967 -8.56 20.52 34.85
N GLU A 968 -9.84 20.21 35.11
CA GLU A 968 -10.27 19.28 36.16
C GLU A 968 -9.92 17.81 35.87
N ARG A 969 -9.61 17.45 34.62
CA ARG A 969 -9.36 16.06 34.16
C ARG A 969 -8.06 15.92 33.37
N PRO A 970 -6.89 16.13 34.00
CA PRO A 970 -5.59 15.92 33.36
C PRO A 970 -5.32 14.45 33.01
N ASP A 971 -6.10 13.52 33.55
CA ASP A 971 -6.07 12.08 33.20
C ASP A 971 -6.78 11.76 31.88
N ILE A 972 -7.55 12.70 31.31
CA ILE A 972 -8.21 12.58 30.01
C ILE A 972 -7.63 13.55 28.98
N PHE A 973 -7.28 14.78 29.40
CA PHE A 973 -6.80 15.83 28.51
C PHE A 973 -5.29 16.03 28.63
N ASP A 974 -4.62 16.13 27.49
CA ASP A 974 -3.19 16.45 27.39
C ASP A 974 -2.97 17.96 27.47
N LEU A 975 -3.05 18.51 28.70
CA LEU A 975 -3.04 19.95 28.95
C LEU A 975 -1.66 20.60 28.68
N ASP A 976 -0.58 19.84 28.87
CA ASP A 976 0.81 20.29 28.67
C ASP A 976 1.39 19.86 27.31
N TYR A 977 0.60 19.16 26.48
CA TYR A 977 1.02 18.62 25.19
C TYR A 977 2.18 17.63 25.31
N SER A 978 2.25 16.90 26.43
CA SER A 978 3.21 15.82 26.71
C SER A 978 3.23 14.76 25.61
N GLY A 979 2.10 14.54 24.94
CA GLY A 979 1.92 13.48 23.96
C GLY A 979 1.72 12.10 24.58
N ASP A 980 1.21 12.04 25.81
CA ASP A 980 0.86 10.79 26.49
C ASP A 980 -0.25 10.02 25.78
N LEU A 981 -0.15 8.70 25.81
CA LEU A 981 -1.02 7.80 25.06
C LEU A 981 -2.48 7.97 25.47
N PHE A 982 -3.38 8.00 24.48
CA PHE A 982 -4.84 8.09 24.64
C PHE A 982 -5.39 9.38 25.27
N LEU A 983 -4.53 10.33 25.69
CA LEU A 983 -5.02 11.64 26.11
C LEU A 983 -5.50 12.45 24.91
N MET A 984 -6.53 13.27 25.12
CA MET A 984 -7.07 14.18 24.13
C MET A 984 -6.30 15.51 24.17
N LYS A 985 -5.68 15.87 23.04
CA LYS A 985 -5.02 17.18 22.88
C LYS A 985 -5.91 18.12 22.09
N ASP A 986 -5.79 19.40 22.40
CA ASP A 986 -6.47 20.46 21.67
C ASP A 986 -5.66 20.87 20.43
N GLU A 987 -6.22 20.65 19.25
CA GLU A 987 -5.58 20.97 17.97
C GLU A 987 -5.44 22.49 17.73
N THR A 988 -6.17 23.30 18.48
CA THR A 988 -6.10 24.78 18.41
C THR A 988 -5.17 25.38 19.44
N LYS A 989 -4.53 24.56 20.29
CA LYS A 989 -3.59 25.01 21.32
C LYS A 989 -4.14 26.06 22.28
N GLY A 990 -5.42 25.95 22.63
CA GLY A 990 -6.11 26.89 23.52
C GLY A 990 -6.74 28.10 22.84
N ASP A 991 -6.58 28.27 21.52
CA ASP A 991 -7.23 29.36 20.79
C ASP A 991 -8.73 29.06 20.57
N PRO A 992 -9.66 29.91 21.06
CA PRO A 992 -11.09 29.63 21.00
C PRO A 992 -11.62 29.59 19.56
N ILE A 993 -12.49 28.62 19.27
CA ILE A 993 -13.15 28.46 17.98
C ILE A 993 -14.49 29.22 18.00
N GLY A 994 -14.69 30.11 17.03
CA GLY A 994 -15.94 30.86 16.87
C GLY A 994 -16.98 30.15 15.99
N GLU A 995 -16.53 29.49 14.91
CA GLU A 995 -17.42 28.90 13.90
C GLU A 995 -16.81 27.64 13.27
N ALA A 996 -17.64 26.64 13.00
CA ALA A 996 -17.24 25.40 12.34
C ALA A 996 -18.25 24.99 11.26
N VAL A 997 -17.73 24.56 10.11
CA VAL A 997 -18.51 24.07 8.96
C VAL A 997 -17.96 22.71 8.53
N CYS A 998 -18.80 21.69 8.52
CA CYS A 998 -18.45 20.32 8.19
C CYS A 998 -19.30 19.83 7.03
N LEU A 999 -18.81 19.98 5.79
CA LEU A 999 -19.60 19.66 4.60
C LEU A 999 -19.81 18.15 4.46
N LYS A 1000 -18.74 17.36 4.61
CA LYS A 1000 -18.71 15.90 4.43
C LYS A 1000 -17.40 15.31 4.93
N PRO A 1001 -17.23 13.97 4.99
CA PRO A 1001 -15.97 13.33 5.35
C PRO A 1001 -14.75 13.95 4.65
N LYS A 1002 -13.79 14.41 5.46
CA LYS A 1002 -12.52 15.05 5.07
C LYS A 1002 -12.68 16.38 4.31
N MET A 1003 -13.78 17.07 4.55
CA MET A 1003 -14.08 18.39 3.99
C MET A 1003 -14.77 19.27 5.05
N TYR A 1004 -13.98 20.09 5.75
CA TYR A 1004 -14.45 20.94 6.85
C TYR A 1004 -13.56 22.18 7.01
N SER A 1005 -14.10 23.18 7.71
CA SER A 1005 -13.37 24.37 8.12
C SER A 1005 -13.73 24.80 9.54
N VAL A 1006 -12.72 25.24 10.29
CA VAL A 1006 -12.81 25.77 11.65
C VAL A 1006 -12.24 27.18 11.65
N LEU A 1007 -12.99 28.15 12.18
CA LEU A 1007 -12.62 29.56 12.25
C LEU A 1007 -12.34 29.98 13.71
N PRO A 1008 -11.22 30.66 14.00
CA PRO A 1008 -10.95 31.19 15.33
C PRO A 1008 -11.94 32.29 15.68
N SER A 1009 -12.23 32.41 16.96
CA SER A 1009 -13.09 33.46 17.48
C SER A 1009 -12.50 34.83 17.20
N GLY A 1010 -13.31 35.80 16.76
CA GLY A 1010 -12.84 37.16 16.49
C GLY A 1010 -12.32 37.45 15.08
N HIS A 1011 -12.20 36.43 14.22
CA HIS A 1011 -11.54 36.58 12.92
C HIS A 1011 -12.48 36.77 11.74
N ASN A 1012 -12.10 37.65 10.79
CA ASN A 1012 -12.82 37.85 9.54
C ASN A 1012 -12.53 36.70 8.56
N PRO A 1013 -13.56 35.95 8.10
CA PRO A 1013 -13.39 34.77 7.26
C PRO A 1013 -12.85 35.06 5.85
N VAL A 1014 -12.79 36.33 5.42
CA VAL A 1014 -12.37 36.76 4.07
C VAL A 1014 -10.93 37.27 4.03
N THR A 1015 -10.22 37.33 5.17
CA THR A 1015 -8.86 37.88 5.24
C THR A 1015 -7.90 37.19 4.25
N PRO A 1016 -7.27 37.93 3.31
CA PRO A 1016 -6.31 37.38 2.35
C PRO A 1016 -5.03 36.94 3.06
N LYS A 1017 -4.36 35.90 2.52
CA LYS A 1017 -2.99 35.57 2.95
C LYS A 1017 -2.00 36.47 2.21
N THR A 1018 -1.17 37.18 2.96
CA THR A 1018 -0.03 37.99 2.48
C THR A 1018 1.27 37.17 2.48
N GLU A 1019 2.31 37.61 1.76
CA GLU A 1019 3.63 36.94 1.73
C GLU A 1019 4.29 36.85 3.13
N SER A 1020 3.89 37.68 4.09
CA SER A 1020 4.34 37.63 5.49
C SER A 1020 3.57 36.65 6.39
N ASP A 1021 2.49 36.02 5.89
CA ASP A 1021 1.67 35.06 6.66
C ASP A 1021 2.20 33.62 6.61
N PHE A 1022 3.36 33.42 5.96
CA PHE A 1022 3.99 32.11 5.81
C PHE A 1022 4.89 31.74 7.00
N GLU A 1023 5.10 32.65 7.97
CA GLU A 1023 5.89 32.40 9.18
C GLU A 1023 5.07 32.60 10.47
N LYS A 1024 4.83 31.47 11.17
CA LYS A 1024 4.24 31.25 12.52
C LYS A 1024 2.79 31.69 12.81
N ASP A 1025 2.05 30.76 13.46
CA ASP A 1025 0.63 30.79 13.90
C ASP A 1025 -0.46 30.95 12.81
N GLU A 1026 -0.52 29.97 11.89
CA GLU A 1026 -1.49 29.91 10.78
C GLU A 1026 -2.97 29.83 11.25
N PHE A 1027 -3.26 29.19 12.39
CA PHE A 1027 -4.63 29.09 12.91
C PHE A 1027 -5.17 30.45 13.33
N LYS A 1028 -4.44 31.19 14.18
CA LYS A 1028 -4.88 32.50 14.68
C LYS A 1028 -5.31 33.43 13.57
N ARG A 1029 -4.58 33.49 12.44
CA ARG A 1029 -4.91 34.45 11.37
C ARG A 1029 -6.00 33.98 10.41
N HIS A 1030 -6.09 32.67 10.11
CA HIS A 1030 -6.87 32.17 8.97
C HIS A 1030 -7.74 30.95 9.24
N GLY A 1031 -7.72 30.39 10.45
CA GLY A 1031 -8.39 29.14 10.79
C GLY A 1031 -7.80 27.89 10.14
N MET A 1032 -8.53 26.79 10.23
CA MET A 1032 -8.16 25.51 9.64
C MET A 1032 -9.13 25.13 8.51
N GLN A 1033 -8.60 24.75 7.35
CA GLN A 1033 -9.39 24.25 6.22
C GLN A 1033 -8.85 22.92 5.73
N LYS A 1034 -9.74 21.94 5.56
CA LYS A 1034 -9.45 20.65 4.92
C LYS A 1034 -10.41 20.43 3.77
N ALA A 1035 -9.89 20.10 2.60
CA ALA A 1035 -10.67 19.71 1.43
C ALA A 1035 -9.96 18.57 0.69
N LYS A 1036 -10.38 17.33 0.94
CA LYS A 1036 -9.79 16.15 0.31
C LYS A 1036 -9.90 16.23 -1.22
N GLY A 1037 -8.76 16.04 -1.90
CA GLY A 1037 -8.67 16.06 -3.36
C GLY A 1037 -8.28 17.43 -3.94
N VAL A 1038 -8.19 18.48 -3.12
CA VAL A 1038 -7.76 19.83 -3.51
C VAL A 1038 -6.30 20.04 -3.09
N LYS A 1039 -5.48 20.63 -3.97
CA LYS A 1039 -4.09 20.96 -3.65
C LYS A 1039 -4.00 21.98 -2.51
N LYS A 1040 -2.98 21.84 -1.63
CA LYS A 1040 -2.77 22.70 -0.46
C LYS A 1040 -2.66 24.18 -0.83
N CYS A 1041 -1.98 24.52 -1.93
CA CYS A 1041 -1.87 25.90 -2.42
C CYS A 1041 -3.25 26.50 -2.77
N VAL A 1042 -4.09 25.75 -3.48
CA VAL A 1042 -5.47 26.16 -3.81
C VAL A 1042 -6.32 26.32 -2.55
N VAL A 1043 -6.25 25.38 -1.60
CA VAL A 1043 -6.95 25.52 -0.31
C VAL A 1043 -6.51 26.80 0.40
N LYS A 1044 -5.19 27.02 0.49
CA LYS A 1044 -4.62 28.19 1.14
C LYS A 1044 -4.88 29.50 0.41
N ARG A 1045 -5.15 29.52 -0.89
CA ARG A 1045 -5.38 30.77 -1.64
C ARG A 1045 -6.86 31.09 -1.84
N GLU A 1046 -7.66 30.09 -2.16
CA GLU A 1046 -9.02 30.29 -2.70
C GLU A 1046 -10.14 29.72 -1.83
N LEU A 1047 -9.89 28.69 -1.02
CA LEU A 1047 -10.92 28.05 -0.18
C LEU A 1047 -10.87 28.54 1.27
N ARG A 1048 -11.30 29.78 1.48
CA ARG A 1048 -11.48 30.37 2.81
C ARG A 1048 -12.75 29.88 3.51
N HIS A 1049 -12.88 30.14 4.82
CA HIS A 1049 -14.01 29.66 5.63
C HIS A 1049 -15.37 30.03 5.04
N ASN A 1050 -15.51 31.27 4.55
CA ASN A 1050 -16.75 31.73 3.91
C ASN A 1050 -17.14 30.87 2.69
N LYS A 1051 -16.18 30.33 1.92
CA LYS A 1051 -16.48 29.43 0.79
C LYS A 1051 -17.09 28.11 1.24
N PHE A 1052 -16.73 27.61 2.42
CA PHE A 1052 -17.38 26.44 3.01
C PHE A 1052 -18.81 26.77 3.45
N VAL A 1053 -19.01 27.92 4.11
CA VAL A 1053 -20.34 28.41 4.50
C VAL A 1053 -21.24 28.62 3.26
N GLU A 1054 -20.74 29.30 2.23
CA GLU A 1054 -21.43 29.55 0.96
C GLU A 1054 -21.80 28.24 0.27
N CYS A 1055 -20.88 27.26 0.19
CA CYS A 1055 -21.14 25.94 -0.37
C CYS A 1055 -22.28 25.22 0.37
N LEU A 1056 -22.28 25.27 1.71
CA LEU A 1056 -23.33 24.67 2.54
C LEU A 1056 -24.69 25.36 2.32
N ARG A 1057 -24.73 26.69 2.41
CA ARG A 1057 -25.97 27.49 2.36
C ARG A 1057 -26.57 27.54 0.97
N ASN A 1058 -25.74 27.80 -0.05
CA ASN A 1058 -26.19 27.95 -1.44
C ASN A 1058 -26.35 26.61 -2.15
N ARG A 1059 -25.88 25.51 -1.55
CA ARG A 1059 -25.97 24.15 -2.11
C ARG A 1059 -25.27 24.00 -3.46
N LYS A 1060 -24.23 24.79 -3.72
CA LYS A 1060 -23.46 24.80 -4.98
C LYS A 1060 -22.06 24.25 -4.80
N VAL A 1061 -21.54 23.62 -5.86
CA VAL A 1061 -20.13 23.20 -5.93
C VAL A 1061 -19.22 24.37 -6.29
N THR A 1062 -17.96 24.32 -5.85
CA THR A 1062 -16.92 25.22 -6.37
C THR A 1062 -15.96 24.45 -7.28
N ARG A 1063 -15.30 25.14 -8.21
CA ARG A 1063 -14.30 24.57 -9.12
C ARG A 1063 -13.06 25.44 -9.16
N HIS A 1064 -11.90 24.80 -9.22
CA HIS A 1064 -10.61 25.48 -9.17
C HIS A 1064 -9.61 24.80 -10.08
N ASP A 1065 -8.68 25.58 -10.61
CA ASP A 1065 -7.59 25.08 -11.44
C ASP A 1065 -6.48 24.49 -10.58
N MET A 1066 -6.09 23.28 -10.93
CA MET A 1066 -5.03 22.54 -10.26
C MET A 1066 -3.97 22.13 -11.27
N TYR A 1067 -2.75 22.60 -11.05
CA TYR A 1067 -1.60 22.24 -11.87
C TYR A 1067 -0.93 21.01 -11.29
N GLY A 1068 -0.42 20.08 -12.09
CA GLY A 1068 0.27 18.91 -11.56
C GLY A 1068 1.03 18.14 -12.63
N LEU A 1069 2.10 17.48 -12.21
CA LEU A 1069 2.87 16.60 -13.09
C LEU A 1069 2.11 15.30 -13.33
N ARG A 1070 2.03 14.91 -14.60
CA ARG A 1070 1.41 13.67 -15.07
C ARG A 1070 2.31 13.02 -16.10
N SER A 1071 2.39 11.70 -16.05
CA SER A 1071 3.11 10.94 -17.06
C SER A 1071 2.14 10.30 -18.05
N TYR A 1072 2.43 10.45 -19.34
CA TYR A 1072 1.78 9.76 -20.45
C TYR A 1072 2.88 9.09 -21.26
N ASN A 1073 2.77 7.77 -21.46
CA ASN A 1073 3.80 6.99 -22.17
C ASN A 1073 5.22 7.19 -21.59
N HIS A 1074 5.32 7.36 -20.26
CA HIS A 1074 6.59 7.62 -19.56
C HIS A 1074 7.29 8.95 -19.88
N GLN A 1075 6.67 9.78 -20.71
CA GLN A 1075 7.00 11.19 -20.81
C GLN A 1075 6.24 11.98 -19.75
N ILE A 1076 6.88 13.00 -19.17
CA ILE A 1076 6.32 13.79 -18.07
C ILE A 1076 5.85 15.15 -18.60
N TYR A 1077 4.64 15.51 -18.19
CA TYR A 1077 3.99 16.76 -18.58
C TYR A 1077 3.51 17.52 -17.34
N LEU A 1078 3.61 18.85 -17.38
CA LEU A 1078 2.86 19.74 -16.49
C LEU A 1078 1.47 19.96 -17.09
N GLU A 1079 0.42 19.65 -16.33
CA GLU A 1079 -0.96 19.82 -16.77
C GLU A 1079 -1.77 20.71 -15.83
N ARG A 1080 -2.68 21.49 -16.40
CA ARG A 1080 -3.75 22.19 -15.71
C ARG A 1080 -5.04 21.39 -15.80
N VAL A 1081 -5.68 21.13 -14.64
CA VAL A 1081 -6.97 20.44 -14.57
C VAL A 1081 -7.95 21.28 -13.76
N ASN A 1082 -9.13 21.56 -14.33
CA ASN A 1082 -10.23 22.19 -13.62
C ASN A 1082 -11.02 21.13 -12.83
N LYS A 1083 -10.93 21.16 -11.50
CA LYS A 1083 -11.54 20.15 -10.61
C LYS A 1083 -12.51 20.77 -9.61
N ILE A 1084 -13.48 19.96 -9.16
CA ILE A 1084 -14.38 20.31 -8.06
C ILE A 1084 -13.55 20.53 -6.79
N GLY A 1085 -13.73 21.69 -6.16
CA GLY A 1085 -13.14 22.07 -4.88
C GLY A 1085 -14.01 21.62 -3.71
N LEU A 1086 -15.12 22.33 -3.48
CA LEU A 1086 -16.09 22.04 -2.43
C LEU A 1086 -17.37 21.43 -3.00
N ASN A 1087 -18.01 20.54 -2.24
CA ASN A 1087 -19.26 19.90 -2.64
C ASN A 1087 -20.13 19.58 -1.41
N PRO A 1088 -21.41 20.02 -1.38
CA PRO A 1088 -22.32 19.86 -0.25
C PRO A 1088 -22.99 18.46 -0.17
N PHE A 1089 -22.80 17.57 -1.13
CA PHE A 1089 -23.37 16.23 -1.12
C PHE A 1089 -22.61 15.28 -0.17
N ASP A 1090 -23.33 14.69 0.78
CA ASP A 1090 -22.85 13.60 1.64
C ASP A 1090 -23.96 12.57 1.88
N ASN A 1091 -23.70 11.32 1.49
CA ASN A 1091 -24.67 10.23 1.58
C ASN A 1091 -24.37 9.27 2.74
N LYS A 1092 -23.45 9.60 3.65
CA LYS A 1092 -23.16 8.73 4.81
C LYS A 1092 -24.24 8.75 5.89
N ARG A 1093 -25.09 9.78 5.89
CA ARG A 1093 -26.17 10.01 6.86
C ARG A 1093 -27.38 10.60 6.16
N TRP A 1094 -28.53 10.54 6.82
CA TRP A 1094 -29.77 11.18 6.37
C TRP A 1094 -29.73 12.67 6.71
N ILE A 1095 -29.48 13.54 5.73
CA ILE A 1095 -29.40 15.00 5.95
C ILE A 1095 -30.81 15.59 5.91
N LEU A 1096 -31.16 16.39 6.94
CA LEU A 1096 -32.45 17.06 7.02
C LEU A 1096 -32.56 18.21 6.00
N LEU A 1097 -33.77 18.74 5.78
CA LEU A 1097 -34.02 19.77 4.76
C LEU A 1097 -33.31 21.10 5.02
N ASP A 1098 -32.95 21.39 6.28
CA ASP A 1098 -32.10 22.53 6.65
C ASP A 1098 -30.65 22.40 6.13
N GLY A 1099 -30.24 21.20 5.74
CA GLY A 1099 -28.90 20.90 5.25
C GLY A 1099 -27.81 20.92 6.34
N ILE A 1100 -28.17 21.13 7.61
CA ILE A 1100 -27.26 21.26 8.76
C ILE A 1100 -27.33 20.01 9.65
N ARG A 1101 -28.53 19.62 10.06
CA ARG A 1101 -28.76 18.46 10.93
C ARG A 1101 -28.78 17.16 10.13
N SER A 1102 -28.38 16.05 10.76
CA SER A 1102 -28.44 14.74 10.12
C SER A 1102 -28.68 13.60 11.10
N LEU A 1103 -29.45 12.61 10.67
CA LEU A 1103 -29.71 11.39 11.42
C LEU A 1103 -28.90 10.20 10.87
N PRO A 1104 -28.48 9.25 11.72
CA PRO A 1104 -27.90 8.01 11.23
C PRO A 1104 -28.99 7.16 10.56
N TYR A 1105 -28.64 6.43 9.50
CA TYR A 1105 -29.59 5.49 8.90
C TYR A 1105 -30.07 4.45 9.93
N GLY A 1106 -31.36 4.13 9.92
CA GLY A 1106 -32.00 3.25 10.91
C GLY A 1106 -32.64 3.96 12.10
N HIS A 1107 -32.45 5.28 12.24
CA HIS A 1107 -33.11 6.07 13.28
C HIS A 1107 -34.65 5.99 13.19
N TRP A 1108 -35.35 5.97 14.33
CA TRP A 1108 -36.81 5.75 14.37
C TRP A 1108 -37.56 6.92 13.72
N ARG A 1109 -37.05 8.15 13.89
CA ARG A 1109 -37.56 9.36 13.21
C ARG A 1109 -37.55 9.26 11.67
N ILE A 1110 -36.62 8.51 11.07
CA ILE A 1110 -36.61 8.29 9.61
C ILE A 1110 -37.78 7.40 9.20
N LYS A 1111 -38.09 6.36 10.00
CA LYS A 1111 -39.26 5.51 9.77
C LYS A 1111 -40.57 6.30 9.94
N ALA A 1112 -40.65 7.14 10.98
CA ALA A 1112 -41.80 8.04 11.19
C ALA A 1112 -42.02 8.97 9.99
N TYR A 1113 -40.94 9.59 9.48
CA TYR A 1113 -40.98 10.41 8.27
C TYR A 1113 -41.53 9.62 7.07
N GLN A 1114 -40.99 8.41 6.81
CA GLN A 1114 -41.45 7.56 5.71
C GLN A 1114 -42.94 7.21 5.84
N HIS A 1115 -43.40 6.85 7.04
CA HIS A 1115 -44.81 6.58 7.30
C HIS A 1115 -45.72 7.78 7.01
N TYR A 1116 -45.29 9.00 7.38
CA TYR A 1116 -46.05 10.21 7.08
C TYR A 1116 -46.09 10.51 5.58
N ILE A 1117 -44.97 10.30 4.86
CA ILE A 1117 -44.92 10.40 3.39
C ILE A 1117 -45.91 9.43 2.74
N ASP A 1118 -45.89 8.16 3.17
CA ASP A 1118 -46.77 7.11 2.65
C ASP A 1118 -48.25 7.41 2.94
N SER A 1119 -48.52 8.16 4.01
CA SER A 1119 -49.85 8.66 4.37
C SER A 1119 -50.29 9.90 3.56
N GLY A 1120 -49.50 10.33 2.56
CA GLY A 1120 -49.80 11.45 1.67
C GLY A 1120 -49.38 12.83 2.21
N MET A 1121 -48.60 12.89 3.29
CA MET A 1121 -48.09 14.16 3.84
C MET A 1121 -46.98 14.73 2.95
N SER A 1122 -46.92 16.06 2.83
CA SER A 1122 -45.80 16.69 2.13
C SER A 1122 -44.47 16.46 2.90
N PRO A 1123 -43.33 16.36 2.20
CA PRO A 1123 -42.05 16.09 2.86
C PRO A 1123 -41.64 17.07 3.95
N GLU A 1124 -41.90 18.35 3.74
CA GLU A 1124 -41.58 19.39 4.70
C GLU A 1124 -42.33 19.19 6.04
N ILE A 1125 -43.65 18.92 5.97
CA ILE A 1125 -44.49 18.69 7.15
C ILE A 1125 -44.16 17.33 7.78
N ALA A 1126 -43.89 16.31 6.96
CA ALA A 1126 -43.49 14.99 7.43
C ALA A 1126 -42.20 15.04 8.24
N GLU A 1127 -41.19 15.81 7.80
CA GLU A 1127 -39.94 15.98 8.54
C GLU A 1127 -40.19 16.72 9.86
N GLU A 1128 -40.92 17.84 9.84
CA GLU A 1128 -41.24 18.60 11.05
C GLU A 1128 -41.96 17.74 12.10
N ARG A 1129 -42.99 16.99 11.67
CA ARG A 1129 -43.76 16.10 12.55
C ARG A 1129 -42.90 14.95 13.09
N ALA A 1130 -42.03 14.37 12.27
CA ALA A 1130 -41.12 13.30 12.70
C ALA A 1130 -40.07 13.79 13.72
N MET A 1131 -39.70 15.07 13.70
CA MET A 1131 -38.74 15.63 14.66
C MET A 1131 -39.37 16.09 15.97
N THR A 1132 -40.69 16.28 16.01
CA THR A 1132 -41.41 16.86 17.15
C THR A 1132 -42.29 15.85 17.89
N ASN A 1133 -42.81 14.82 17.20
CA ASN A 1133 -43.74 13.87 17.79
C ASN A 1133 -43.01 12.65 18.39
N LEU A 1134 -42.94 12.59 19.72
CA LEU A 1134 -42.29 11.50 20.46
C LEU A 1134 -43.15 10.22 20.57
N SER A 1135 -44.47 10.27 20.28
CA SER A 1135 -45.37 9.13 20.46
C SER A 1135 -45.09 7.95 19.53
N TYR A 1136 -44.33 8.16 18.46
CA TYR A 1136 -43.90 7.12 17.52
C TYR A 1136 -42.75 6.26 18.07
N GLN A 1137 -42.04 6.72 19.11
CA GLN A 1137 -40.95 5.94 19.73
C GLN A 1137 -41.47 4.78 20.59
N GLU A 1138 -42.70 4.90 21.11
CA GLU A 1138 -43.36 3.92 21.97
C GLU A 1138 -44.11 2.83 21.18
N GLN A 1139 -44.33 3.05 19.87
CA GLN A 1139 -44.95 2.12 18.91
C GLN A 1139 -43.88 1.38 18.11
#